data_AF-A0A1S8NJ47-F1
#
_entry.id   AF-A0A1S8NJ47-F1
#
_cell.length_a   1.000
_cell.length_b   1.000
_cell.length_c   1.000
_cell.angle_alpha   90.00
_cell.angle_beta   90.00
_cell.angle_gamma   90.00
#
_symmetry.space_group_name_H-M   'P 1'
#
loop_
_entity.id
_entity.type
_entity.pdbx_description
1 polymer ?
#
loop_
_entity_poly.entity_id
_entity_poly.type
_entity_poly.pdbx_seq_one_letter_code
_entity_poly.pdbx_strand_id
1 'polypeptide(L)'
;MKAKINFKKIISYLLVFTVLVATVQMGNIKPASADTITSSGVSQIEGVTLYKSDSIEDSNKITIDKTSSGKYIARLLPVGQTFNLVPSSGYTITSVVSSNANSMSVQQVTNGTNYNWNISSITDASDFDLTITVQDSSGNIKSSTLTMQFEVDSVLQFGKMNVTLDGETDPHPLNYGTDIGGKYILPNVASSVKNAKIELVESDGTPMTCTINGSSSNTVDLVGGDNVISIKVTKLGVSKVYTLVISKKGEAKLQSLVPSIGTLDPAFNSDIFDYQLTVPTDQTTISFTPTSVDNSTTIKVNNSVVTSGKKSQNIKLKEGENTVTVELTTANGDTNVYTIVVTRTEMFRSADLTSLNLTSGTLTPAFNKGIYEYNATVDNDVTSIGVTPIAEDTNATITVNGKTVPSGATSNYVSLDEGSNVINVKVTDTKNNSNTYVLNVTRRYSKDNVNLSGLSVTDGTMSPTFDPETYLYSVKVARSVEKVKVTFTAQNDKATMKVIDPNDENSQNKEYTSGQSSDYVKLNIGANLITVEVTGEDTTKTTTYKLSIIRGDIEGTNQWVLVGDNWTFYNGAGVQQKNTWVKYDNQWYHLDINGYLDKNGWINVDGNYYYLNANGIMITGWFYEKGYWYYLQGDGSMRSNCWAMYDGNWYFFNDLGEMQTGWTLYGGRWYYMDDHGIMQKGWITYDKNKYYLNDDGTMKNGWLYNGRVWYYFDDAGKMKTGWETIQGKNYYFDNNGAMKTGMMFLDGKWINLNNI
;
A
#
# COMPACT_ATOMS: atom_id res chain seq x y z
N MET A 1 -54.31 7.38 -6.80
CA MET A 1 -53.68 6.31 -7.61
C MET A 1 -52.75 5.52 -6.70
N LYS A 2 -53.04 4.22 -6.51
CA LYS A 2 -52.24 3.16 -5.84
C LYS A 2 -51.74 3.42 -4.39
N ALA A 3 -52.61 3.15 -3.42
CA ALA A 3 -52.21 2.80 -2.05
C ALA A 3 -51.81 1.31 -2.01
N LYS A 4 -50.55 1.03 -1.67
CA LYS A 4 -50.04 -0.32 -1.39
C LYS A 4 -50.57 -0.79 -0.03
N ILE A 5 -51.39 -1.83 -0.04
CA ILE A 5 -51.87 -2.54 1.15
C ILE A 5 -50.69 -3.33 1.74
N ASN A 6 -50.35 -3.06 3.01
CA ASN A 6 -49.21 -3.65 3.70
C ASN A 6 -49.65 -4.90 4.48
N PHE A 7 -49.32 -6.09 3.96
CA PHE A 7 -49.72 -7.42 4.43
C PHE A 7 -49.05 -7.88 5.76
N LYS A 8 -48.51 -6.96 6.56
CA LYS A 8 -47.67 -7.29 7.73
C LYS A 8 -48.41 -7.56 9.05
N LYS A 9 -49.74 -7.53 9.10
CA LYS A 9 -50.52 -7.81 10.32
C LYS A 9 -51.00 -9.27 10.48
N ILE A 10 -50.73 -10.17 9.53
CA ILE A 10 -51.26 -11.55 9.55
C ILE A 10 -50.20 -12.61 9.91
N ILE A 11 -48.90 -12.30 9.80
CA ILE A 11 -47.84 -13.32 10.01
C ILE A 11 -47.34 -13.40 11.47
N SER A 12 -47.63 -12.40 12.32
CA SER A 12 -47.17 -12.40 13.72
C SER A 12 -47.89 -13.38 14.65
N TYR A 13 -48.96 -14.05 14.20
CA TYR A 13 -49.64 -15.08 14.98
C TYR A 13 -49.11 -16.51 14.72
N LEU A 14 -48.16 -16.70 13.79
CA LEU A 14 -47.68 -18.05 13.44
C LEU A 14 -46.37 -18.47 14.13
N LEU A 15 -45.70 -17.59 14.88
CA LEU A 15 -44.30 -17.81 15.30
C LEU A 15 -44.05 -17.81 16.83
N VAL A 16 -45.08 -17.71 17.66
CA VAL A 16 -44.96 -17.83 19.13
C VAL A 16 -45.24 -19.28 19.61
N PHE A 17 -45.46 -20.23 18.70
CA PHE A 17 -45.84 -21.61 19.06
C PHE A 17 -44.67 -22.61 19.18
N THR A 18 -43.48 -22.14 19.56
CA THR A 18 -42.36 -23.02 19.89
C THR A 18 -41.70 -22.57 21.17
N VAL A 19 -41.51 -23.52 22.09
CA VAL A 19 -40.96 -23.38 23.46
C VAL A 19 -42.00 -23.05 24.54
N LEU A 20 -42.86 -24.02 24.82
CA LEU A 20 -42.93 -24.59 26.17
C LEU A 20 -43.34 -26.07 26.05
N VAL A 21 -42.36 -26.94 25.81
CA VAL A 21 -42.49 -28.36 26.12
C VAL A 21 -42.31 -28.47 27.62
N ALA A 22 -43.35 -28.10 28.36
CA ALA A 22 -43.56 -28.61 29.71
C ALA A 22 -44.45 -29.84 29.54
N THR A 23 -43.94 -30.98 29.97
CA THR A 23 -44.68 -32.22 30.16
C THR A 23 -45.88 -31.98 31.08
N VAL A 24 -46.97 -31.46 30.55
CA VAL A 24 -48.29 -31.76 31.10
C VAL A 24 -48.65 -33.09 30.47
N GLN A 25 -48.67 -34.12 31.31
CA GLN A 25 -49.27 -35.41 30.98
C GLN A 25 -50.65 -35.12 30.35
N MET A 26 -50.73 -35.25 29.03
CA MET A 26 -51.98 -35.68 28.42
C MET A 26 -52.17 -37.10 28.93
N GLY A 27 -52.82 -37.23 30.09
CA GLY A 27 -53.45 -38.48 30.48
C GLY A 27 -54.31 -38.91 29.31
N ASN A 28 -54.00 -40.10 28.78
CA ASN A 28 -54.64 -40.74 27.65
C ASN A 28 -56.13 -40.38 27.50
N ILE A 29 -56.46 -39.36 26.70
CA ILE A 29 -57.78 -39.29 26.10
C ILE A 29 -57.73 -40.27 24.94
N LYS A 30 -58.07 -41.53 25.22
CA LYS A 30 -58.51 -42.44 24.17
C LYS A 30 -59.66 -41.72 23.44
N PRO A 31 -59.65 -41.62 22.09
CA PRO A 31 -60.87 -41.32 21.39
C PRO A 31 -61.83 -42.48 21.70
N ALA A 32 -62.80 -42.25 22.58
CA ALA A 32 -63.90 -43.17 22.71
C ALA A 32 -64.62 -43.10 21.36
N SER A 33 -64.55 -44.18 20.58
CA SER A 33 -65.48 -44.37 19.49
C SER A 33 -66.88 -44.17 20.07
N ALA A 34 -67.62 -43.20 19.54
CA ALA A 34 -69.02 -43.05 19.88
C ALA A 34 -69.72 -44.35 19.46
N ASP A 35 -69.93 -45.25 20.41
CA ASP A 35 -70.80 -46.41 20.24
C ASP A 35 -72.21 -45.86 20.03
N THR A 36 -72.69 -45.96 18.79
CA THR A 36 -74.02 -45.49 18.38
C THR A 36 -75.10 -46.24 19.17
N ILE A 37 -75.99 -45.50 19.82
CA ILE A 37 -77.07 -46.02 20.67
C ILE A 37 -78.14 -46.69 19.79
N THR A 38 -78.48 -47.95 20.04
CA THR A 38 -79.74 -48.54 19.55
C THR A 38 -80.87 -48.13 20.48
N SER A 39 -81.69 -47.17 20.03
CA SER A 39 -82.92 -46.76 20.69
C SER A 39 -83.98 -47.86 20.64
N SER A 40 -84.03 -48.73 21.64
CA SER A 40 -85.27 -49.44 22.01
C SER A 40 -85.09 -50.15 23.36
N GLY A 41 -85.70 -49.60 24.40
CA GLY A 41 -85.84 -50.28 25.69
C GLY A 41 -84.91 -49.76 26.77
N VAL A 42 -85.50 -49.23 27.84
CA VAL A 42 -84.87 -48.96 29.13
C VAL A 42 -84.07 -50.21 29.53
N SER A 43 -82.75 -50.16 29.35
CA SER A 43 -81.86 -51.30 29.59
C SER A 43 -81.32 -51.19 31.00
N GLN A 44 -82.14 -51.48 32.00
CA GLN A 44 -81.63 -51.59 33.36
C GLN A 44 -80.59 -52.72 33.41
N ILE A 45 -79.58 -52.56 34.25
CA ILE A 45 -78.73 -53.69 34.62
C ILE A 45 -79.65 -54.77 35.19
N GLU A 46 -79.55 -55.97 34.66
CA GLU A 46 -80.39 -57.08 35.08
C GLU A 46 -80.36 -57.21 36.61
N GLY A 47 -81.54 -57.13 37.23
CA GLY A 47 -81.68 -57.23 38.68
C GLY A 47 -81.32 -55.99 39.49
N VAL A 48 -80.96 -54.84 38.89
CA VAL A 48 -80.53 -53.62 39.62
C VAL A 48 -81.15 -52.34 39.07
N THR A 49 -81.60 -51.46 39.97
CA THR A 49 -81.99 -50.07 39.65
C THR A 49 -81.09 -49.07 40.37
N LEU A 50 -80.68 -48.01 39.65
CA LEU A 50 -79.88 -46.90 40.19
C LEU A 50 -80.77 -45.67 40.46
N TYR A 51 -80.61 -45.07 41.64
CA TYR A 51 -81.29 -43.84 42.06
C TYR A 51 -80.27 -42.74 42.42
N LYS A 52 -80.61 -41.47 42.15
CA LYS A 52 -79.78 -40.28 42.42
C LYS A 52 -79.96 -39.67 43.82
N SER A 53 -80.52 -40.41 44.76
CA SER A 53 -80.69 -40.01 46.16
C SER A 53 -80.95 -41.23 47.06
N ASP A 54 -81.05 -41.00 48.37
CA ASP A 54 -81.48 -42.01 49.35
C ASP A 54 -82.99 -42.30 49.31
N SER A 55 -83.78 -41.41 48.70
CA SER A 55 -85.22 -41.65 48.49
C SER A 55 -85.45 -42.49 47.23
N ILE A 56 -85.98 -43.69 47.42
CA ILE A 56 -86.29 -44.67 46.36
C ILE A 56 -87.66 -44.34 45.76
N GLU A 57 -87.70 -43.27 44.97
CA GLU A 57 -88.87 -42.82 44.21
C GLU A 57 -88.55 -42.82 42.71
N ASP A 58 -89.57 -43.01 41.86
CA ASP A 58 -89.40 -43.03 40.40
C ASP A 58 -88.78 -41.72 39.86
N SER A 59 -89.02 -40.58 40.52
CA SER A 59 -88.44 -39.26 40.21
C SER A 59 -86.91 -39.22 40.34
N ASN A 60 -86.34 -40.12 41.13
CA ASN A 60 -84.91 -40.24 41.39
C ASN A 60 -84.24 -41.34 40.58
N LYS A 61 -84.98 -42.09 39.77
CA LYS A 61 -84.43 -43.18 38.95
C LYS A 61 -83.49 -42.62 37.88
N ILE A 62 -82.28 -43.15 37.80
CA ILE A 62 -81.31 -42.81 36.76
C ILE A 62 -81.48 -43.76 35.58
N THR A 63 -81.53 -43.19 34.37
CA THR A 63 -81.51 -43.98 33.14
C THR A 63 -80.09 -44.47 32.89
N ILE A 64 -79.95 -45.78 32.64
CA ILE A 64 -78.68 -46.41 32.31
C ILE A 64 -78.74 -46.79 30.83
N ASP A 65 -77.76 -46.30 30.06
CA ASP A 65 -77.57 -46.66 28.68
C ASP A 65 -76.74 -47.94 28.59
N LYS A 66 -77.02 -48.79 27.60
CA LYS A 66 -76.17 -49.93 27.25
C LYS A 66 -75.53 -49.67 25.89
N THR A 67 -74.20 -49.68 25.83
CA THR A 67 -73.47 -49.52 24.57
C THR A 67 -73.61 -50.75 23.68
N SER A 68 -73.32 -50.62 22.38
CA SER A 68 -73.24 -51.75 21.43
C SER A 68 -72.20 -52.80 21.84
N SER A 69 -71.19 -52.40 22.60
CA SER A 69 -70.19 -53.29 23.22
C SER A 69 -70.67 -53.99 24.50
N GLY A 70 -71.90 -53.73 24.95
CA GLY A 70 -72.51 -54.37 26.13
C GLY A 70 -72.17 -53.72 27.47
N LYS A 71 -71.50 -52.57 27.50
CA LYS A 71 -71.15 -51.80 28.72
C LYS A 71 -72.34 -50.94 29.15
N TYR A 72 -72.58 -50.84 30.46
CA TYR A 72 -73.61 -49.97 31.01
C TYR A 72 -73.00 -48.61 31.38
N ILE A 73 -73.69 -47.50 31.09
CA ILE A 73 -73.23 -46.14 31.35
C ILE A 73 -74.39 -45.31 31.93
N ALA A 74 -74.17 -44.69 33.07
CA ALA A 74 -75.03 -43.64 33.62
C ALA A 74 -74.38 -42.28 33.33
N ARG A 75 -75.05 -41.44 32.52
CA ARG A 75 -74.51 -40.16 32.04
C ARG A 75 -75.14 -38.97 32.76
N LEU A 76 -74.47 -37.82 32.65
CA LEU A 76 -74.94 -36.52 33.15
C LEU A 76 -75.26 -36.55 34.65
N LEU A 77 -74.45 -37.28 35.41
CA LEU A 77 -74.69 -37.43 36.83
C LEU A 77 -74.39 -36.11 37.56
N PRO A 78 -75.28 -35.65 38.44
CA PRO A 78 -75.04 -34.44 39.22
C PRO A 78 -73.88 -34.66 40.18
N VAL A 79 -72.91 -33.74 40.16
CA VAL A 79 -71.75 -33.75 41.06
C VAL A 79 -72.20 -33.45 42.50
N GLY A 80 -71.62 -34.16 43.48
CA GLY A 80 -71.89 -33.96 44.91
C GLY A 80 -73.16 -34.62 45.44
N GLN A 81 -73.84 -35.43 44.63
CA GLN A 81 -75.00 -36.23 45.06
C GLN A 81 -74.60 -37.63 45.55
N THR A 82 -75.51 -38.23 46.31
CA THR A 82 -75.46 -39.65 46.71
C THR A 82 -76.25 -40.50 45.72
N PHE A 83 -75.75 -41.70 45.43
CA PHE A 83 -76.41 -42.66 44.54
C PHE A 83 -76.72 -43.96 45.26
N ASN A 84 -77.85 -44.60 44.93
CA ASN A 84 -78.25 -45.87 45.54
C ASN A 84 -78.54 -46.93 44.47
N LEU A 85 -77.94 -48.11 44.63
CA LEU A 85 -78.25 -49.31 43.86
C LEU A 85 -79.20 -50.20 44.67
N VAL A 86 -80.36 -50.49 44.08
CA VAL A 86 -81.44 -51.24 44.72
C VAL A 86 -81.69 -52.52 43.92
N PRO A 87 -81.72 -53.71 44.55
CA PRO A 87 -82.06 -54.94 43.86
C PRO A 87 -83.51 -54.90 43.36
N SER A 88 -83.72 -55.36 42.13
CA SER A 88 -85.06 -55.61 41.60
C SER A 88 -85.65 -56.87 42.23
N SER A 89 -86.97 -57.00 42.24
CA SER A 89 -87.66 -58.18 42.79
C SER A 89 -87.07 -59.49 42.26
N GLY A 90 -86.74 -60.43 43.16
CA GLY A 90 -86.15 -61.73 42.82
C GLY A 90 -84.62 -61.75 42.70
N TYR A 91 -83.94 -60.62 42.95
CA TYR A 91 -82.48 -60.51 42.92
C TYR A 91 -81.92 -60.01 44.25
N THR A 92 -80.67 -60.34 44.54
CA THR A 92 -79.89 -59.77 45.64
C THR A 92 -78.56 -59.23 45.11
N ILE A 93 -78.17 -58.02 45.49
CA ILE A 93 -76.85 -57.47 45.17
C ILE A 93 -75.86 -57.98 46.22
N THR A 94 -74.94 -58.85 45.81
CA THR A 94 -73.97 -59.51 46.69
C THR A 94 -72.67 -58.73 46.85
N SER A 95 -72.31 -57.89 45.87
CA SER A 95 -71.12 -57.04 45.94
C SER A 95 -71.22 -55.84 44.99
N VAL A 96 -70.76 -54.68 45.44
CA VAL A 96 -70.49 -53.50 44.60
C VAL A 96 -69.07 -53.03 44.88
N VAL A 97 -68.24 -52.98 43.84
CA VAL A 97 -66.85 -52.51 43.93
C VAL A 97 -66.63 -51.36 42.96
N SER A 98 -66.14 -50.22 43.45
CA SER A 98 -65.78 -49.07 42.62
C SER A 98 -64.32 -49.15 42.18
N SER A 99 -64.04 -48.79 40.92
CA SER A 99 -62.69 -48.57 40.43
C SER A 99 -62.00 -47.37 41.07
N ASN A 100 -62.74 -46.51 41.77
CA ASN A 100 -62.23 -45.33 42.49
C ASN A 100 -62.65 -45.37 43.98
N ALA A 101 -62.48 -46.53 44.63
CA ALA A 101 -62.95 -46.76 46.00
C ALA A 101 -62.32 -45.85 47.08
N ASN A 102 -61.15 -45.25 46.83
CA ASN A 102 -60.52 -44.31 47.77
C ASN A 102 -61.20 -42.93 47.79
N SER A 103 -62.06 -42.65 46.81
CA SER A 103 -62.65 -41.32 46.59
C SER A 103 -64.16 -41.30 46.79
N MET A 104 -64.71 -42.33 47.41
CA MET A 104 -66.13 -42.46 47.73
C MET A 104 -66.35 -43.51 48.81
N SER A 105 -67.52 -43.48 49.42
CA SER A 105 -68.02 -44.53 50.30
C SER A 105 -68.96 -45.44 49.51
N VAL A 106 -68.69 -46.74 49.47
CA VAL A 106 -69.59 -47.76 48.91
C VAL A 106 -70.01 -48.69 50.05
N GLN A 107 -71.24 -48.55 50.53
CA GLN A 107 -71.71 -49.26 51.72
C GLN A 107 -73.02 -50.00 51.45
N GLN A 108 -73.11 -51.22 51.96
CA GLN A 108 -74.36 -51.95 52.02
C GLN A 108 -75.23 -51.35 53.13
N VAL A 109 -76.48 -50.99 52.81
CA VAL A 109 -77.43 -50.41 53.76
C VAL A 109 -78.61 -51.37 53.91
N THR A 110 -78.90 -51.76 55.16
CA THR A 110 -79.96 -52.72 55.49
C THR A 110 -81.33 -52.06 55.43
N ASN A 111 -82.22 -52.53 54.55
CA ASN A 111 -83.61 -52.08 54.51
C ASN A 111 -84.54 -53.31 54.44
N GLY A 112 -84.74 -53.98 55.58
CA GLY A 112 -85.50 -55.23 55.65
C GLY A 112 -84.77 -56.42 55.02
N THR A 113 -85.48 -57.27 54.25
CA THR A 113 -84.93 -58.48 53.60
C THR A 113 -84.12 -58.20 52.33
N ASN A 114 -84.03 -56.95 51.86
CA ASN A 114 -83.27 -56.56 50.68
C ASN A 114 -82.11 -55.63 51.04
N TYR A 115 -80.93 -55.92 50.50
CA TYR A 115 -79.71 -55.13 50.73
C TYR A 115 -79.52 -54.10 49.60
N ASN A 116 -79.64 -52.82 49.93
CA ASN A 116 -79.31 -51.73 49.03
C ASN A 116 -77.83 -51.37 49.17
N TRP A 117 -77.27 -50.73 48.15
CA TRP A 117 -75.88 -50.25 48.19
C TRP A 117 -75.84 -48.75 47.93
N ASN A 118 -75.33 -48.01 48.90
CA ASN A 118 -75.18 -46.57 48.88
C ASN A 118 -73.77 -46.19 48.39
N ILE A 119 -73.71 -45.29 47.41
CA ILE A 119 -72.50 -44.67 46.89
C ILE A 119 -72.56 -43.19 47.26
N SER A 120 -71.81 -42.80 48.28
CA SER A 120 -71.85 -41.46 48.88
C SER A 120 -70.45 -40.90 49.11
N SER A 121 -70.36 -39.68 49.65
CA SER A 121 -69.10 -39.02 49.99
C SER A 121 -68.09 -39.00 48.84
N ILE A 122 -68.58 -38.80 47.61
CA ILE A 122 -67.76 -38.78 46.41
C ILE A 122 -66.89 -37.52 46.44
N THR A 123 -65.59 -37.70 46.59
CA THR A 123 -64.56 -36.65 46.60
C THR A 123 -63.84 -36.51 45.25
N ASP A 124 -64.03 -37.46 44.34
CA ASP A 124 -63.55 -37.46 42.96
C ASP A 124 -64.69 -37.86 42.00
N ALA A 125 -65.18 -36.90 41.25
CA ALA A 125 -66.25 -37.03 40.26
C ALA A 125 -65.73 -37.29 38.84
N SER A 126 -64.46 -37.72 38.69
CA SER A 126 -63.98 -38.27 37.42
C SER A 126 -64.75 -39.54 37.05
N ASP A 127 -64.79 -39.88 35.76
CA ASP A 127 -65.45 -41.11 35.29
C ASP A 127 -64.88 -42.34 36.01
N PHE A 128 -65.75 -43.12 36.65
CA PHE A 128 -65.36 -44.36 37.33
C PHE A 128 -66.34 -45.49 37.04
N ASP A 129 -65.87 -46.73 37.22
CA ASP A 129 -66.65 -47.93 36.97
C ASP A 129 -67.08 -48.59 38.30
N LEU A 130 -68.36 -48.94 38.40
CA LEU A 130 -68.90 -49.81 39.45
C LEU A 130 -69.05 -51.23 38.89
N THR A 131 -68.39 -52.20 39.51
CA THR A 131 -68.61 -53.62 39.25
C THR A 131 -69.66 -54.13 40.22
N ILE A 132 -70.84 -54.47 39.69
CA ILE A 132 -72.01 -54.87 40.46
C ILE A 132 -72.24 -56.36 40.24
N THR A 133 -72.28 -57.13 41.32
CA THR A 133 -72.55 -58.56 41.28
C THR A 133 -73.92 -58.85 41.89
N VAL A 134 -74.78 -59.51 41.11
CA VAL A 134 -76.12 -59.91 41.53
C VAL A 134 -76.25 -61.42 41.56
N GLN A 135 -77.10 -61.92 42.46
CA GLN A 135 -77.55 -63.29 42.50
C GLN A 135 -79.07 -63.34 42.29
N ASP A 136 -79.53 -64.18 41.36
CA ASP A 136 -80.97 -64.41 41.15
C ASP A 136 -81.57 -65.39 42.17
N SER A 137 -82.89 -65.54 42.18
CA SER A 137 -83.61 -66.47 43.07
C SER A 137 -83.30 -67.96 42.83
N SER A 138 -82.65 -68.30 41.70
CA SER A 138 -82.18 -69.66 41.38
C SER A 138 -80.72 -69.89 41.80
N GLY A 139 -80.06 -68.86 42.32
CA GLY A 139 -78.69 -68.91 42.82
C GLY A 139 -77.62 -68.55 41.78
N ASN A 140 -77.97 -68.18 40.55
CA ASN A 140 -77.00 -67.81 39.52
C ASN A 140 -76.38 -66.44 39.82
N ILE A 141 -75.06 -66.33 39.68
CA ILE A 141 -74.31 -65.10 39.95
C ILE A 141 -73.87 -64.46 38.64
N LYS A 142 -74.11 -63.16 38.49
CA LYS A 142 -73.69 -62.37 37.32
C LYS A 142 -73.08 -61.04 37.75
N SER A 143 -71.95 -60.69 37.15
CA SER A 143 -71.30 -59.40 37.36
C SER A 143 -71.48 -58.51 36.13
N SER A 144 -71.79 -57.24 36.34
CA SER A 144 -71.91 -56.22 35.29
C SER A 144 -71.13 -54.97 35.70
N THR A 145 -70.53 -54.28 34.71
CA THR A 145 -69.81 -53.03 34.93
C THR A 145 -70.66 -51.85 34.48
N LEU A 146 -70.83 -50.87 35.37
CA LEU A 146 -71.54 -49.61 35.16
C LEU A 146 -70.54 -48.44 35.24
N THR A 147 -70.37 -47.69 34.16
CA THR A 147 -69.63 -46.42 34.18
C THR A 147 -70.51 -45.31 34.70
N MET A 148 -70.02 -44.59 35.70
CA MET A 148 -70.62 -43.36 36.24
C MET A 148 -69.93 -42.16 35.58
N GLN A 149 -70.67 -41.35 34.83
CA GLN A 149 -70.15 -40.14 34.17
C GLN A 149 -70.88 -38.89 34.67
N PHE A 150 -70.12 -37.94 35.23
CA PHE A 150 -70.65 -36.74 35.85
C PHE A 150 -70.75 -35.55 34.88
N GLU A 151 -71.73 -34.68 35.11
CA GLU A 151 -71.85 -33.39 34.44
C GLU A 151 -71.00 -32.34 35.17
N VAL A 152 -69.70 -32.35 34.86
CA VAL A 152 -68.68 -31.55 35.58
C VAL A 152 -68.59 -30.10 35.10
N ASP A 153 -69.07 -29.81 33.89
CA ASP A 153 -68.93 -28.50 33.28
C ASP A 153 -69.71 -27.40 34.01
N SER A 154 -70.83 -27.75 34.66
CA SER A 154 -71.65 -26.83 35.43
C SER A 154 -71.01 -26.38 36.74
N VAL A 155 -70.21 -27.24 37.39
CA VAL A 155 -69.59 -26.98 38.70
C VAL A 155 -68.19 -26.39 38.63
N LEU A 156 -67.58 -26.38 37.44
CA LEU A 156 -66.26 -25.80 37.16
C LEU A 156 -66.34 -24.36 36.60
N GLN A 157 -67.56 -23.79 36.53
CA GLN A 157 -67.82 -22.40 36.14
C GLN A 157 -67.66 -21.49 37.36
N PHE A 158 -67.10 -20.31 37.16
CA PHE A 158 -67.15 -19.23 38.14
C PHE A 158 -68.24 -18.22 37.74
N GLY A 159 -68.67 -17.35 38.66
CA GLY A 159 -69.54 -16.23 38.36
C GLY A 159 -68.74 -15.05 37.78
N LYS A 160 -67.68 -14.63 38.50
CA LYS A 160 -66.78 -13.54 38.08
C LYS A 160 -65.32 -13.85 38.35
N MET A 161 -64.44 -13.34 37.48
CA MET A 161 -63.01 -13.25 37.69
C MET A 161 -62.65 -11.80 37.98
N ASN A 162 -62.13 -11.52 39.17
CA ASN A 162 -61.68 -10.19 39.59
C ASN A 162 -60.16 -10.11 39.40
N VAL A 163 -59.72 -9.15 38.59
CA VAL A 163 -58.29 -8.88 38.36
C VAL A 163 -57.94 -7.54 38.98
N THR A 164 -57.16 -7.52 40.06
CA THR A 164 -56.67 -6.29 40.70
C THR A 164 -55.23 -6.04 40.27
N LEU A 165 -54.96 -4.89 39.67
CA LEU A 165 -53.61 -4.50 39.26
C LEU A 165 -52.86 -3.85 40.42
N ASP A 166 -51.53 -4.03 40.45
CA ASP A 166 -50.66 -3.37 41.42
C ASP A 166 -50.87 -1.84 41.41
N GLY A 167 -51.19 -1.28 42.59
CA GLY A 167 -51.48 0.14 42.78
C GLY A 167 -52.96 0.54 42.61
N GLU A 168 -53.85 -0.39 42.26
CA GLU A 168 -55.29 -0.14 42.14
C GLU A 168 -56.06 -0.75 43.34
N THR A 169 -57.09 -0.05 43.81
CA THR A 169 -57.95 -0.53 44.92
C THR A 169 -59.16 -1.33 44.43
N ASP A 170 -59.66 -1.03 43.23
CA ASP A 170 -60.85 -1.65 42.67
C ASP A 170 -60.46 -2.74 41.64
N PRO A 171 -61.02 -3.96 41.74
CA PRO A 171 -60.74 -5.01 40.77
C PRO A 171 -61.44 -4.75 39.42
N HIS A 172 -60.84 -5.21 38.33
CA HIS A 172 -61.46 -5.31 37.01
C HIS A 172 -62.27 -6.62 36.91
N PRO A 173 -63.62 -6.56 36.91
CA PRO A 173 -64.43 -7.78 36.88
C PRO A 173 -64.63 -8.28 35.45
N LEU A 174 -64.37 -9.57 35.24
CA LEU A 174 -64.65 -10.28 33.99
C LEU A 174 -65.74 -11.33 34.27
N ASN A 175 -66.88 -11.23 33.59
CA ASN A 175 -68.00 -12.15 33.78
C ASN A 175 -67.77 -13.47 33.05
N TYR A 176 -68.26 -14.57 33.63
CA TYR A 176 -68.27 -15.87 32.96
C TYR A 176 -69.19 -15.88 31.73
N GLY A 177 -68.76 -16.57 30.66
CA GLY A 177 -69.59 -16.81 29.47
C GLY A 177 -69.51 -15.76 28.36
N THR A 178 -68.64 -14.75 28.48
CA THR A 178 -68.52 -13.70 27.45
C THR A 178 -67.58 -14.05 26.29
N ASP A 179 -66.74 -15.09 26.42
CA ASP A 179 -65.73 -15.44 25.41
C ASP A 179 -65.68 -16.94 25.07
N ILE A 180 -65.54 -17.23 23.78
CA ILE A 180 -65.53 -18.59 23.21
C ILE A 180 -64.31 -19.34 23.76
N GLY A 181 -64.54 -20.43 24.49
CA GLY A 181 -63.50 -21.40 24.85
C GLY A 181 -62.67 -21.09 26.11
N GLY A 182 -63.10 -20.18 26.99
CA GLY A 182 -62.46 -19.97 28.30
C GLY A 182 -61.20 -19.09 28.28
N LYS A 183 -61.05 -18.23 27.27
CA LYS A 183 -60.00 -17.23 27.16
C LYS A 183 -60.55 -15.84 27.51
N TYR A 184 -59.83 -15.10 28.35
CA TYR A 184 -60.16 -13.76 28.81
C TYR A 184 -59.02 -12.80 28.49
N ILE A 185 -59.33 -11.54 28.22
CA ILE A 185 -58.33 -10.52 27.84
C ILE A 185 -58.56 -9.26 28.67
N LEU A 186 -57.52 -8.78 29.34
CA LEU A 186 -57.46 -7.45 29.93
C LEU A 186 -56.68 -6.52 28.99
N PRO A 187 -57.26 -5.37 28.55
CA PRO A 187 -56.59 -4.44 27.63
C PRO A 187 -55.34 -3.79 28.26
N ASN A 188 -54.58 -3.07 27.43
CA ASN A 188 -53.25 -2.51 27.76
C ASN A 188 -53.17 -1.84 29.14
N VAL A 189 -52.34 -2.39 30.02
CA VAL A 189 -52.00 -1.82 31.33
C VAL A 189 -50.71 -1.00 31.27
N ALA A 190 -50.57 -0.03 32.16
CA ALA A 190 -49.39 0.86 32.21
C ALA A 190 -48.10 0.07 32.53
N SER A 191 -46.95 0.58 32.05
CA SER A 191 -45.65 -0.08 32.28
C SER A 191 -45.25 -0.12 33.76
N SER A 192 -45.80 0.79 34.57
CA SER A 192 -45.59 0.87 36.02
C SER A 192 -46.21 -0.29 36.82
N VAL A 193 -47.21 -1.01 36.27
CA VAL A 193 -47.91 -2.09 36.97
C VAL A 193 -47.00 -3.31 37.09
N LYS A 194 -46.68 -3.77 38.31
CA LYS A 194 -45.71 -4.86 38.51
C LYS A 194 -46.33 -6.24 38.55
N ASN A 195 -47.52 -6.36 39.12
CA ASN A 195 -48.20 -7.64 39.28
C ASN A 195 -49.73 -7.48 39.14
N ALA A 196 -50.42 -8.60 39.00
CA ALA A 196 -51.87 -8.69 39.02
C ALA A 196 -52.30 -9.76 40.02
N LYS A 197 -53.28 -9.45 40.86
CA LYS A 197 -53.97 -10.39 41.75
C LYS A 197 -55.26 -10.85 41.08
N ILE A 198 -55.51 -12.15 41.05
CA ILE A 198 -56.62 -12.77 40.32
C ILE A 198 -57.44 -13.62 41.29
N GLU A 199 -58.72 -13.30 41.40
CA GLU A 199 -59.64 -13.97 42.32
C GLU A 199 -60.88 -14.44 41.58
N LEU A 200 -61.27 -15.70 41.79
CA LEU A 200 -62.50 -16.26 41.25
C LEU A 200 -63.58 -16.25 42.31
N VAL A 201 -64.81 -15.89 41.92
CA VAL A 201 -65.99 -15.93 42.80
C VAL A 201 -67.13 -16.68 42.10
N GLU A 202 -67.90 -17.47 42.84
CA GLU A 202 -69.14 -18.12 42.38
C GLU A 202 -70.25 -17.08 42.13
N SER A 203 -71.34 -17.49 41.45
CA SER A 203 -72.47 -16.60 41.10
C SER A 203 -73.20 -16.01 42.33
N ASP A 204 -73.06 -16.66 43.49
CA ASP A 204 -73.61 -16.21 44.78
C ASP A 204 -72.66 -15.30 45.57
N GLY A 205 -71.45 -15.04 45.05
CA GLY A 205 -70.42 -14.20 45.66
C GLY A 205 -69.40 -14.94 46.51
N THR A 206 -69.48 -16.27 46.63
CA THR A 206 -68.53 -17.07 47.43
C THR A 206 -67.17 -17.18 46.74
N PRO A 207 -66.02 -16.96 47.42
CA PRO A 207 -64.70 -17.16 46.83
C PRO A 207 -64.46 -18.61 46.40
N MET A 208 -63.86 -18.78 45.22
CA MET A 208 -63.52 -20.09 44.66
C MET A 208 -62.01 -20.33 44.73
N THR A 209 -61.63 -21.58 45.05
CA THR A 209 -60.23 -21.99 45.01
C THR A 209 -59.79 -22.30 43.57
N CYS A 210 -58.62 -21.80 43.20
CA CYS A 210 -57.99 -22.09 41.91
C CYS A 210 -56.46 -22.10 42.06
N THR A 211 -55.77 -22.61 41.05
CA THR A 211 -54.32 -22.44 40.92
C THR A 211 -53.99 -21.58 39.72
N ILE A 212 -53.04 -20.66 39.90
CA ILE A 212 -52.61 -19.70 38.88
C ILE A 212 -51.19 -20.05 38.47
N ASN A 213 -50.99 -20.33 37.17
CA ASN A 213 -49.74 -20.86 36.63
C ASN A 213 -49.21 -22.07 37.43
N GLY A 214 -50.12 -22.89 37.96
CA GLY A 214 -49.79 -24.06 38.79
C GLY A 214 -49.44 -23.74 40.25
N SER A 215 -49.42 -22.48 40.65
CA SER A 215 -49.19 -22.02 42.03
C SER A 215 -50.52 -21.82 42.78
N SER A 216 -50.49 -21.93 44.12
CA SER A 216 -51.60 -21.53 44.99
C SER A 216 -51.63 -20.01 45.26
N SER A 217 -50.63 -19.26 44.80
CA SER A 217 -50.62 -17.79 44.82
C SER A 217 -51.69 -17.26 43.87
N ASN A 218 -52.44 -16.26 44.32
CA ASN A 218 -53.36 -15.51 43.48
C ASN A 218 -52.71 -14.31 42.79
N THR A 219 -51.44 -14.02 43.05
CA THR A 219 -50.69 -12.92 42.42
C THR A 219 -49.72 -13.44 41.36
N VAL A 220 -49.65 -12.75 40.22
CA VAL A 220 -48.73 -13.00 39.11
C VAL A 220 -47.94 -11.74 38.75
N ASP A 221 -46.63 -11.87 38.62
CA ASP A 221 -45.77 -10.78 38.14
C ASP A 221 -45.97 -10.56 36.63
N LEU A 222 -46.02 -9.30 36.23
CA LEU A 222 -46.24 -8.89 34.84
C LEU A 222 -44.94 -8.38 34.21
N VAL A 223 -44.54 -8.99 33.10
CA VAL A 223 -43.49 -8.49 32.22
C VAL A 223 -44.08 -7.65 31.09
N GLY A 224 -43.26 -6.81 30.43
CA GLY A 224 -43.71 -6.07 29.25
C GLY A 224 -44.20 -7.01 28.14
N GLY A 225 -45.23 -6.58 27.41
CA GLY A 225 -45.91 -7.40 26.40
C GLY A 225 -47.07 -8.23 26.95
N ASP A 226 -47.43 -9.30 26.23
CA ASP A 226 -48.56 -10.17 26.58
C ASP A 226 -48.16 -11.18 27.68
N ASN A 227 -48.86 -11.12 28.81
CA ASN A 227 -48.73 -12.07 29.90
C ASN A 227 -49.86 -13.10 29.79
N VAL A 228 -49.52 -14.35 29.44
CA VAL A 228 -50.48 -15.45 29.33
C VAL A 228 -50.53 -16.20 30.66
N ILE A 229 -51.68 -16.17 31.31
CA ILE A 229 -51.89 -16.68 32.67
C ILE A 229 -52.88 -17.84 32.62
N SER A 230 -52.46 -19.00 33.12
CA SER A 230 -53.27 -20.21 33.20
C SER A 230 -53.95 -20.30 34.56
N ILE A 231 -55.28 -20.40 34.57
CA ILE A 231 -56.10 -20.45 35.78
C ILE A 231 -56.82 -21.81 35.83
N LYS A 232 -56.43 -22.69 36.74
CA LYS A 232 -57.01 -24.03 36.88
C LYS A 232 -58.00 -24.06 38.03
N VAL A 233 -59.27 -24.31 37.73
CA VAL A 233 -60.33 -24.57 38.71
C VAL A 233 -60.40 -26.07 38.94
N THR A 234 -60.46 -26.50 40.20
CA THR A 234 -60.59 -27.92 40.57
C THR A 234 -61.67 -28.07 41.63
N LYS A 235 -62.65 -28.94 41.37
CA LYS A 235 -63.74 -29.24 42.32
C LYS A 235 -63.99 -30.75 42.26
N LEU A 236 -63.93 -31.43 43.41
CA LEU A 236 -64.16 -32.87 43.53
C LEU A 236 -63.39 -33.71 42.48
N GLY A 237 -62.06 -33.58 42.45
CA GLY A 237 -61.16 -34.39 41.59
C GLY A 237 -61.11 -34.01 40.11
N VAL A 238 -62.07 -33.23 39.60
CA VAL A 238 -62.12 -32.78 38.21
C VAL A 238 -61.66 -31.34 38.05
N SER A 239 -61.03 -31.02 36.91
CA SER A 239 -60.43 -29.71 36.68
C SER A 239 -60.71 -29.15 35.29
N LYS A 240 -60.78 -27.81 35.20
CA LYS A 240 -60.86 -27.05 33.95
C LYS A 240 -59.85 -25.91 33.98
N VAL A 241 -59.21 -25.63 32.84
CA VAL A 241 -58.22 -24.55 32.70
C VAL A 241 -58.81 -23.40 31.89
N TYR A 242 -58.73 -22.20 32.43
CA TYR A 242 -59.04 -20.93 31.79
C TYR A 242 -57.75 -20.17 31.50
N THR A 243 -57.75 -19.34 30.45
CA THR A 243 -56.59 -18.51 30.10
C THR A 243 -56.94 -17.04 30.23
N LEU A 244 -56.14 -16.26 30.96
CA LEU A 244 -56.22 -14.81 31.02
C LEU A 244 -54.99 -14.22 30.31
N VAL A 245 -55.18 -13.26 29.42
CA VAL A 245 -54.09 -12.51 28.79
C VAL A 245 -54.13 -11.07 29.30
N ILE A 246 -53.03 -10.62 29.91
CA ILE A 246 -52.85 -9.22 30.34
C ILE A 246 -51.73 -8.61 29.50
N SER A 247 -52.06 -7.63 28.66
CA SER A 247 -51.07 -6.91 27.86
C SER A 247 -50.51 -5.73 28.66
N LYS A 248 -49.22 -5.74 29.00
CA LYS A 248 -48.54 -4.64 29.69
C LYS A 248 -47.71 -3.81 28.71
N LYS A 249 -47.81 -2.49 28.78
CA LYS A 249 -46.99 -1.60 27.94
C LYS A 249 -45.50 -1.87 28.21
N GLY A 250 -44.77 -2.26 27.17
CA GLY A 250 -43.32 -2.53 27.24
C GLY A 250 -42.50 -1.26 27.42
N GLU A 251 -41.30 -1.40 28.00
CA GLU A 251 -40.33 -0.31 28.11
C GLU A 251 -39.12 -0.62 27.25
N ALA A 252 -38.77 0.28 26.32
CA ALA A 252 -37.56 0.18 25.53
C ALA A 252 -36.33 0.51 26.39
N LYS A 253 -36.07 -0.22 27.47
CA LYS A 253 -34.89 -0.01 28.33
C LYS A 253 -34.06 -1.28 28.46
N LEU A 254 -32.76 -1.09 28.66
CA LEU A 254 -31.86 -2.16 29.05
C LEU A 254 -31.91 -2.35 30.58
N GLN A 255 -31.98 -3.59 31.02
CA GLN A 255 -31.72 -4.01 32.40
C GLN A 255 -30.21 -4.10 32.66
N SER A 256 -29.42 -4.49 31.66
CA SER A 256 -27.96 -4.51 31.75
C SER A 256 -27.31 -4.34 30.37
N LEU A 257 -26.10 -3.79 30.37
CA LEU A 257 -25.23 -3.71 29.20
C LEU A 257 -23.80 -4.05 29.62
N VAL A 258 -23.29 -5.21 29.22
CA VAL A 258 -21.96 -5.67 29.61
C VAL A 258 -21.03 -5.72 28.39
N PRO A 259 -19.97 -4.89 28.31
CA PRO A 259 -18.96 -5.02 27.27
C PRO A 259 -18.09 -6.26 27.50
N SER A 260 -17.52 -6.84 26.44
CA SER A 260 -16.64 -8.00 26.54
C SER A 260 -15.28 -7.72 27.19
N ILE A 261 -14.88 -6.44 27.26
CA ILE A 261 -13.67 -5.94 27.91
C ILE A 261 -13.89 -4.48 28.30
N GLY A 262 -13.20 -4.02 29.34
CA GLY A 262 -13.33 -2.67 29.87
C GLY A 262 -14.59 -2.48 30.72
N THR A 263 -14.79 -1.25 31.17
CA THR A 263 -15.92 -0.84 32.00
C THR A 263 -16.59 0.37 31.37
N LEU A 264 -17.93 0.39 31.38
CA LEU A 264 -18.68 1.56 30.95
C LEU A 264 -18.47 2.70 31.95
N ASP A 265 -18.33 3.91 31.42
CA ASP A 265 -18.30 5.17 32.15
C ASP A 265 -19.39 6.11 31.60
N PRO A 266 -20.37 6.52 32.42
CA PRO A 266 -20.59 6.09 33.81
C PRO A 266 -20.93 4.59 33.91
N ALA A 267 -20.85 4.04 35.12
CA ALA A 267 -21.32 2.67 35.38
C ALA A 267 -22.78 2.52 34.92
N PHE A 268 -23.12 1.35 34.38
CA PHE A 268 -24.40 1.15 33.69
C PHE A 268 -25.61 1.53 34.58
N ASN A 269 -26.46 2.38 34.03
CA ASN A 269 -27.75 2.77 34.59
C ASN A 269 -28.78 2.83 33.44
N SER A 270 -29.93 2.18 33.59
CA SER A 270 -30.94 2.09 32.53
C SER A 270 -31.44 3.44 31.99
N ASP A 271 -31.29 4.52 32.76
CA ASP A 271 -31.73 5.88 32.41
C ASP A 271 -30.61 6.73 31.77
N ILE A 272 -29.38 6.21 31.68
CA ILE A 272 -28.26 6.86 30.97
C ILE A 272 -28.13 6.24 29.59
N PHE A 273 -28.18 7.07 28.55
CA PHE A 273 -28.17 6.63 27.15
C PHE A 273 -26.81 6.76 26.48
N ASP A 274 -25.90 7.54 27.04
CA ASP A 274 -24.56 7.77 26.49
C ASP A 274 -23.51 7.21 27.43
N TYR A 275 -22.62 6.38 26.89
CA TYR A 275 -21.53 5.75 27.62
C TYR A 275 -20.22 5.91 26.88
N GLN A 276 -19.13 5.85 27.64
CA GLN A 276 -17.78 5.78 27.12
C GLN A 276 -17.08 4.54 27.69
N LEU A 277 -16.14 3.97 26.96
CA LEU A 277 -15.19 3.00 27.51
C LEU A 277 -13.89 3.01 26.71
N THR A 278 -12.77 2.84 27.39
CA THR A 278 -11.45 2.80 26.75
C THR A 278 -10.93 1.37 26.71
N VAL A 279 -10.39 0.96 25.56
CA VAL A 279 -9.73 -0.35 25.40
C VAL A 279 -8.27 -0.19 24.99
N PRO A 280 -7.39 -1.13 25.40
CA PRO A 280 -6.00 -1.12 24.99
C PRO A 280 -5.81 -1.19 23.47
N THR A 281 -4.66 -0.72 23.00
CA THR A 281 -4.34 -0.63 21.56
C THR A 281 -4.35 -1.97 20.84
N ASP A 282 -4.05 -3.09 21.51
CA ASP A 282 -4.07 -4.43 20.92
C ASP A 282 -5.49 -4.99 20.69
N GLN A 283 -6.51 -4.36 21.28
CA GLN A 283 -7.91 -4.77 21.13
C GLN A 283 -8.50 -4.29 19.81
N THR A 284 -8.48 -5.16 18.80
CA THR A 284 -9.02 -4.86 17.47
C THR A 284 -10.53 -5.08 17.35
N THR A 285 -11.17 -5.69 18.35
CA THR A 285 -12.62 -5.96 18.36
C THR A 285 -13.23 -5.85 19.74
N ILE A 286 -14.52 -5.51 19.82
CA ILE A 286 -15.35 -5.54 21.04
C ILE A 286 -16.71 -6.15 20.76
N SER A 287 -17.42 -6.58 21.80
CA SER A 287 -18.80 -7.06 21.71
C SER A 287 -19.55 -6.71 23.00
N PHE A 288 -20.88 -6.73 22.95
CA PHE A 288 -21.73 -6.34 24.08
C PHE A 288 -22.76 -7.43 24.37
N THR A 289 -23.08 -7.62 25.64
CA THR A 289 -24.16 -8.50 26.10
C THR A 289 -25.28 -7.63 26.68
N PRO A 290 -26.23 -7.16 25.84
CA PRO A 290 -27.38 -6.39 26.30
C PRO A 290 -28.49 -7.29 26.84
N THR A 291 -29.13 -6.87 27.92
CA THR A 291 -30.34 -7.51 28.46
C THR A 291 -31.45 -6.47 28.51
N SER A 292 -32.58 -6.71 27.84
CA SER A 292 -33.76 -5.83 27.88
C SER A 292 -34.56 -6.02 29.17
N VAL A 293 -35.24 -4.96 29.61
CA VAL A 293 -36.26 -5.04 30.68
C VAL A 293 -37.46 -5.88 30.25
N ASP A 294 -37.82 -5.82 28.96
CA ASP A 294 -38.93 -6.55 28.35
C ASP A 294 -38.41 -7.65 27.42
N ASN A 295 -38.78 -8.90 27.69
CA ASN A 295 -38.37 -10.09 26.94
C ASN A 295 -38.86 -10.12 25.48
N SER A 296 -39.90 -9.36 25.15
CA SER A 296 -40.41 -9.20 23.79
C SER A 296 -39.67 -8.13 22.97
N THR A 297 -38.75 -7.40 23.59
CA THR A 297 -37.99 -6.32 22.93
C THR A 297 -37.01 -6.87 21.92
N THR A 298 -37.04 -6.32 20.70
CA THR A 298 -36.00 -6.55 19.71
C THR A 298 -34.79 -5.66 20.04
N ILE A 299 -33.62 -6.27 20.24
CA ILE A 299 -32.36 -5.56 20.46
C ILE A 299 -31.52 -5.64 19.18
N LYS A 300 -30.97 -4.51 18.73
CA LYS A 300 -29.96 -4.46 17.68
C LYS A 300 -28.70 -3.78 18.17
N VAL A 301 -27.55 -4.44 18.00
CA VAL A 301 -26.23 -3.83 18.21
C VAL A 301 -25.62 -3.55 16.83
N ASN A 302 -25.36 -2.27 16.51
CA ASN A 302 -24.93 -1.83 15.17
C ASN A 302 -25.78 -2.46 14.04
N ASN A 303 -27.11 -2.30 14.12
CA ASN A 303 -28.11 -2.87 13.22
C ASN A 303 -28.27 -4.40 13.21
N SER A 304 -27.42 -5.15 13.91
CA SER A 304 -27.49 -6.62 13.97
C SER A 304 -28.34 -7.07 15.14
N VAL A 305 -29.34 -7.93 14.90
CA VAL A 305 -30.24 -8.43 15.95
C VAL A 305 -29.46 -9.29 16.96
N VAL A 306 -29.67 -9.04 18.25
CA VAL A 306 -29.08 -9.78 19.37
C VAL A 306 -30.19 -10.22 20.32
N THR A 307 -30.18 -11.50 20.71
CA THR A 307 -31.10 -12.00 21.72
C THR A 307 -30.76 -11.40 23.10
N SER A 308 -31.77 -10.95 23.85
CA SER A 308 -31.59 -10.45 25.22
C SER A 308 -30.76 -11.42 26.09
N GLY A 309 -29.77 -10.90 26.79
CA GLY A 309 -28.82 -11.65 27.62
C GLY A 309 -27.75 -12.42 26.83
N LYS A 310 -27.67 -12.29 25.51
CA LYS A 310 -26.63 -12.92 24.68
C LYS A 310 -25.62 -11.92 24.13
N LYS A 311 -24.40 -12.41 23.94
CA LYS A 311 -23.28 -11.65 23.40
C LYS A 311 -23.54 -11.31 21.92
N SER A 312 -23.29 -10.07 21.53
CA SER A 312 -23.32 -9.61 20.14
C SER A 312 -22.20 -10.25 19.31
N GLN A 313 -22.26 -10.05 17.99
CA GLN A 313 -21.10 -10.30 17.13
C GLN A 313 -19.93 -9.36 17.51
N ASN A 314 -18.71 -9.77 17.14
CA ASN A 314 -17.52 -8.94 17.31
C ASN A 314 -17.58 -7.73 16.36
N ILE A 315 -17.43 -6.55 16.92
CA ILE A 315 -17.40 -5.25 16.25
C ILE A 315 -15.93 -4.87 16.08
N LYS A 316 -15.48 -4.63 14.84
CA LYS A 316 -14.11 -4.18 14.55
C LYS A 316 -13.92 -2.74 15.01
N LEU A 317 -12.81 -2.48 15.70
CA LEU A 317 -12.42 -1.18 16.20
C LEU A 317 -11.30 -0.57 15.36
N LYS A 318 -11.50 0.66 14.91
CA LYS A 318 -10.45 1.57 14.44
C LYS A 318 -9.73 2.16 15.66
N GLU A 319 -8.54 2.70 15.47
CA GLU A 319 -7.90 3.52 16.51
C GLU A 319 -8.73 4.79 16.78
N GLY A 320 -8.68 5.27 18.02
CA GLY A 320 -9.49 6.40 18.45
C GLY A 320 -10.93 6.01 18.75
N GLU A 321 -11.86 6.95 18.56
CA GLU A 321 -13.27 6.78 18.90
C GLU A 321 -14.02 5.90 17.90
N ASN A 322 -14.80 4.95 18.42
CA ASN A 322 -15.69 4.09 17.66
C ASN A 322 -17.07 4.15 18.30
N THR A 323 -18.10 4.56 17.55
CA THR A 323 -19.47 4.57 18.05
C THR A 323 -20.13 3.21 17.85
N VAL A 324 -20.71 2.69 18.93
CA VAL A 324 -21.58 1.51 18.92
C VAL A 324 -22.96 1.91 19.38
N THR A 325 -24.00 1.55 18.63
CA THR A 325 -25.39 1.77 19.03
C THR A 325 -26.05 0.47 19.45
N VAL A 326 -26.84 0.55 20.52
CA VAL A 326 -27.73 -0.52 20.98
C VAL A 326 -29.16 0.01 20.90
N GLU A 327 -29.86 -0.37 19.84
CA GLU A 327 -31.23 0.05 19.57
C GLU A 327 -32.21 -0.98 20.12
N LEU A 328 -33.25 -0.49 20.80
CA LEU A 328 -34.35 -1.27 21.34
C LEU A 328 -35.64 -0.93 20.61
N THR A 329 -36.47 -1.93 20.36
CA THR A 329 -37.83 -1.75 19.85
C THR A 329 -38.77 -2.72 20.55
N THR A 330 -39.74 -2.22 21.31
CA THR A 330 -40.75 -3.05 21.99
C THR A 330 -41.79 -3.56 20.99
N ALA A 331 -42.60 -4.55 21.38
CA ALA A 331 -43.72 -5.05 20.56
C ALA A 331 -44.74 -3.95 20.19
N ASN A 332 -44.84 -2.91 21.00
CA ASN A 332 -45.74 -1.78 20.80
C ASN A 332 -45.15 -0.68 19.90
N GLY A 333 -43.88 -0.82 19.48
CA GLY A 333 -43.19 0.12 18.60
C GLY A 333 -42.44 1.24 19.32
N ASP A 334 -42.41 1.26 20.65
CA ASP A 334 -41.59 2.20 21.41
C ASP A 334 -40.10 1.87 21.20
N THR A 335 -39.27 2.89 20.99
CA THR A 335 -37.83 2.73 20.70
C THR A 335 -36.96 3.56 21.62
N ASN A 336 -35.77 3.06 21.94
CA ASN A 336 -34.68 3.83 22.57
C ASN A 336 -33.34 3.35 22.02
N VAL A 337 -32.33 4.20 22.13
CA VAL A 337 -30.98 3.92 21.66
C VAL A 337 -29.99 4.24 22.77
N TYR A 338 -29.11 3.29 23.07
CA TYR A 338 -27.93 3.53 23.89
C TYR A 338 -26.72 3.70 22.97
N THR A 339 -25.96 4.77 23.15
CA THR A 339 -24.77 5.09 22.39
C THR A 339 -23.54 4.84 23.25
N ILE A 340 -22.60 4.07 22.74
CA ILE A 340 -21.35 3.75 23.42
C ILE A 340 -20.19 4.23 22.55
N VAL A 341 -19.43 5.20 23.06
CA VAL A 341 -18.17 5.63 22.44
C VAL A 341 -17.06 4.77 22.99
N VAL A 342 -16.57 3.85 22.16
CA VAL A 342 -15.44 2.97 22.46
C VAL A 342 -14.15 3.62 21.96
N THR A 343 -13.31 4.09 22.87
CA THR A 343 -12.02 4.68 22.54
C THR A 343 -10.94 3.61 22.58
N ARG A 344 -10.42 3.23 21.42
CA ARG A 344 -9.24 2.34 21.33
C ARG A 344 -7.99 3.20 21.39
N THR A 345 -7.18 3.01 22.44
CA THR A 345 -5.93 3.76 22.63
C THR A 345 -5.05 3.67 21.39
N GLU A 346 -4.49 4.79 20.94
CA GLU A 346 -3.63 4.82 19.76
C GLU A 346 -2.27 4.14 20.00
N MET A 347 -1.66 3.60 18.93
CA MET A 347 -0.28 3.12 19.00
C MET A 347 0.68 4.28 19.27
N PHE A 348 1.67 4.05 20.15
CA PHE A 348 2.84 4.93 20.23
C PHE A 348 3.52 4.98 18.85
N ARG A 349 3.86 6.17 18.41
CA ARG A 349 4.49 6.43 17.11
C ARG A 349 5.59 7.45 17.29
N SER A 350 6.74 7.15 16.74
CA SER A 350 7.87 8.06 16.70
C SER A 350 8.67 7.79 15.43
N ALA A 351 9.09 8.87 14.77
CA ALA A 351 10.03 8.80 13.67
C ALA A 351 11.47 9.06 14.15
N ASP A 352 11.72 9.06 15.45
CA ASP A 352 13.06 9.32 16.00
C ASP A 352 13.90 8.05 16.13
N LEU A 353 15.22 8.24 16.15
CA LEU A 353 16.19 7.23 16.57
C LEU A 353 16.52 7.37 18.06
N THR A 354 16.81 6.25 18.72
CA THR A 354 17.44 6.20 20.06
C THR A 354 18.95 6.00 19.98
N SER A 355 19.48 5.53 18.85
CA SER A 355 20.91 5.39 18.60
C SER A 355 21.24 5.45 17.11
N LEU A 356 22.43 5.95 16.80
CA LEU A 356 23.01 5.98 15.46
C LEU A 356 24.52 5.82 15.56
N ASN A 357 25.06 4.70 15.05
CA ASN A 357 26.49 4.41 15.10
C ASN A 357 27.05 4.10 13.70
N LEU A 358 28.33 4.34 13.52
CA LEU A 358 29.10 4.00 12.31
C LEU A 358 30.07 2.86 12.62
N THR A 359 30.37 2.02 11.62
CA THR A 359 31.43 1.01 11.76
C THR A 359 32.84 1.62 11.80
N SER A 360 33.02 2.84 11.30
CA SER A 360 34.26 3.60 11.33
C SER A 360 33.96 5.11 11.34
N GLY A 361 34.83 5.89 11.97
CA GLY A 361 34.62 7.32 12.22
C GLY A 361 33.73 7.59 13.43
N THR A 362 33.73 8.85 13.87
CA THR A 362 32.97 9.31 15.04
C THR A 362 32.00 10.41 14.62
N LEU A 363 30.73 10.26 15.00
CA LEU A 363 29.73 11.29 14.76
C LEU A 363 30.04 12.55 15.57
N THR A 364 29.97 13.71 14.89
CA THR A 364 30.15 15.03 15.48
C THR A 364 28.97 15.92 15.07
N PRO A 365 28.16 16.42 16.02
CA PRO A 365 28.24 16.15 17.47
C PRO A 365 27.92 14.68 17.80
N ALA A 366 28.19 14.25 19.04
CA ALA A 366 27.75 12.93 19.50
C ALA A 366 26.23 12.79 19.33
N PHE A 367 25.76 11.57 19.06
CA PHE A 367 24.35 11.34 18.71
C PHE A 367 23.38 11.89 19.75
N ASN A 368 22.42 12.68 19.28
CA ASN A 368 21.27 13.17 20.03
C ASN A 368 20.04 13.14 19.12
N LYS A 369 18.96 12.51 19.56
CA LYS A 369 17.79 12.28 18.71
C LYS A 369 17.17 13.55 18.08
N GLY A 370 17.36 14.72 18.68
CA GLY A 370 16.89 16.02 18.16
C GLY A 370 17.83 16.69 17.15
N ILE A 371 18.99 16.09 16.83
CA ILE A 371 19.94 16.58 15.83
C ILE A 371 19.81 15.69 14.59
N TYR A 372 19.56 16.32 13.44
CA TYR A 372 19.32 15.64 12.17
C TYR A 372 20.50 15.69 11.19
N GLU A 373 21.57 16.43 11.51
CA GLU A 373 22.77 16.50 10.68
C GLU A 373 24.00 16.19 11.52
N TYR A 374 24.83 15.29 11.01
CA TYR A 374 26.07 14.87 11.66
C TYR A 374 27.21 14.88 10.66
N ASN A 375 28.40 15.20 11.15
CA ASN A 375 29.64 15.04 10.40
C ASN A 375 30.43 13.86 10.96
N ALA A 376 31.15 13.15 10.10
CA ALA A 376 32.16 12.17 10.50
C ALA A 376 33.36 12.25 9.54
N THR A 377 34.54 11.91 10.02
CA THR A 377 35.73 11.81 9.17
C THR A 377 36.34 10.42 9.33
N VAL A 378 36.72 9.82 8.21
CA VAL A 378 37.38 8.51 8.15
C VAL A 378 38.69 8.62 7.38
N ASP A 379 39.65 7.75 7.71
CA ASP A 379 40.91 7.67 6.98
C ASP A 379 40.71 7.14 5.56
N ASN A 380 41.69 7.40 4.68
CA ASN A 380 41.58 7.12 3.25
C ASN A 380 41.40 5.62 2.94
N ASP A 381 41.94 4.72 3.75
CA ASP A 381 41.82 3.27 3.59
C ASP A 381 40.40 2.73 3.87
N VAL A 382 39.55 3.52 4.54
CA VAL A 382 38.14 3.21 4.78
C VAL A 382 37.31 3.51 3.53
N THR A 383 37.25 2.56 2.60
CA THR A 383 36.52 2.69 1.32
C THR A 383 35.01 2.52 1.45
N SER A 384 34.50 2.03 2.59
CA SER A 384 33.08 1.90 2.85
C SER A 384 32.77 1.82 4.35
N ILE A 385 31.55 2.18 4.75
CA ILE A 385 31.09 2.07 6.15
C ILE A 385 29.68 1.48 6.25
N GLY A 386 29.40 0.79 7.36
CA GLY A 386 28.06 0.41 7.77
C GLY A 386 27.47 1.40 8.77
N VAL A 387 26.15 1.53 8.77
CA VAL A 387 25.40 2.38 9.71
C VAL A 387 24.46 1.50 10.53
N THR A 388 24.48 1.65 11.86
CA THR A 388 23.67 0.87 12.79
C THR A 388 22.70 1.79 13.55
N PRO A 389 21.50 2.04 13.00
CA PRO A 389 20.47 2.86 13.63
C PRO A 389 19.54 2.03 14.54
N ILE A 390 19.01 2.63 15.61
CA ILE A 390 17.96 2.04 16.46
C ILE A 390 16.78 3.00 16.53
N ALA A 391 15.60 2.58 16.06
CA ALA A 391 14.37 3.38 16.13
C ALA A 391 13.80 3.45 17.56
N GLU A 392 13.15 4.56 17.90
CA GLU A 392 12.41 4.74 19.16
C GLU A 392 11.08 3.97 19.16
N ASP A 393 10.35 3.98 18.05
CA ASP A 393 9.19 3.11 17.82
C ASP A 393 9.63 1.80 17.15
N THR A 394 9.35 0.68 17.80
CA THR A 394 9.68 -0.66 17.30
C THR A 394 8.91 -1.05 16.04
N ASN A 395 7.82 -0.35 15.73
CA ASN A 395 7.04 -0.54 14.52
C ASN A 395 7.45 0.40 13.37
N ALA A 396 8.38 1.33 13.63
CA ALA A 396 8.89 2.22 12.59
C ALA A 396 9.81 1.46 11.62
N THR A 397 9.88 1.94 10.39
CA THR A 397 10.75 1.41 9.34
C THR A 397 11.98 2.31 9.20
N ILE A 398 13.17 1.71 9.15
CA ILE A 398 14.43 2.44 8.94
C ILE A 398 14.96 2.11 7.55
N THR A 399 15.44 3.12 6.83
CA THR A 399 16.16 2.96 5.58
C THR A 399 17.48 3.73 5.63
N VAL A 400 18.55 3.13 5.09
CA VAL A 400 19.85 3.77 4.88
C VAL A 400 20.08 3.85 3.37
N ASN A 401 20.20 5.07 2.83
CA ASN A 401 20.22 5.35 1.39
C ASN A 401 19.08 4.63 0.63
N GLY A 402 17.88 4.66 1.23
CA GLY A 402 16.66 4.06 0.66
C GLY A 402 16.54 2.54 0.82
N LYS A 403 17.56 1.84 1.34
CA LYS A 403 17.50 0.38 1.60
C LYS A 403 17.06 0.12 3.03
N THR A 404 16.07 -0.75 3.22
CA THR A 404 15.55 -1.10 4.56
C THR A 404 16.60 -1.76 5.43
N VAL A 405 16.69 -1.34 6.69
CA VAL A 405 17.58 -1.88 7.71
C VAL A 405 16.76 -2.16 8.97
N PRO A 406 16.78 -3.39 9.53
CA PRO A 406 16.15 -3.67 10.82
C PRO A 406 16.74 -2.80 11.93
N SER A 407 15.91 -2.36 12.88
CA SER A 407 16.38 -1.59 14.05
C SER A 407 17.45 -2.37 14.82
N GLY A 408 18.60 -1.74 15.07
CA GLY A 408 19.78 -2.34 15.71
C GLY A 408 20.69 -3.17 14.82
N ALA A 409 20.33 -3.40 13.55
CA ALA A 409 21.19 -4.07 12.58
C ALA A 409 22.10 -3.06 11.87
N THR A 410 23.32 -3.51 11.52
CA THR A 410 24.21 -2.73 10.64
C THR A 410 23.69 -2.83 9.20
N SER A 411 23.63 -1.69 8.51
CA SER A 411 23.29 -1.62 7.10
C SER A 411 24.28 -2.39 6.24
N ASN A 412 23.91 -2.64 4.97
CA ASN A 412 24.93 -2.93 3.97
C ASN A 412 25.94 -1.78 3.92
N TYR A 413 27.20 -2.11 3.66
CA TYR A 413 28.27 -1.13 3.56
C TYR A 413 27.99 -0.15 2.42
N VAL A 414 28.09 1.14 2.73
CA VAL A 414 27.98 2.24 1.79
C VAL A 414 29.40 2.58 1.34
N SER A 415 29.66 2.45 0.04
CA SER A 415 30.93 2.87 -0.57
C SER A 415 31.12 4.38 -0.42
N LEU A 416 32.36 4.78 -0.15
CA LEU A 416 32.76 6.17 0.05
C LEU A 416 33.75 6.59 -1.04
N ASP A 417 33.39 7.64 -1.76
CA ASP A 417 34.31 8.38 -2.63
C ASP A 417 35.25 9.25 -1.77
N GLU A 418 36.40 9.65 -2.31
CA GLU A 418 37.26 10.60 -1.60
C GLU A 418 36.57 11.96 -1.44
N GLY A 419 36.77 12.62 -0.31
CA GLY A 419 36.06 13.84 0.03
C GLY A 419 34.70 13.57 0.69
N SER A 420 33.74 14.46 0.47
CA SER A 420 32.45 14.46 1.18
C SER A 420 31.46 13.46 0.58
N ASN A 421 30.90 12.62 1.43
CA ASN A 421 29.85 11.66 1.12
C ASN A 421 28.62 11.95 1.97
N VAL A 422 27.42 11.73 1.43
CA VAL A 422 26.17 11.91 2.17
C VAL A 422 25.47 10.56 2.32
N ILE A 423 25.15 10.20 3.56
CA ILE A 423 24.36 9.00 3.87
C ILE A 423 23.08 9.44 4.57
N ASN A 424 21.93 9.09 3.99
CA ASN A 424 20.63 9.43 4.53
C ASN A 424 20.05 8.25 5.29
N VAL A 425 19.78 8.44 6.58
CA VAL A 425 19.11 7.47 7.44
C VAL A 425 17.70 7.98 7.72
N LYS A 426 16.72 7.41 7.01
CA LYS A 426 15.32 7.82 7.14
C LYS A 426 14.56 6.83 8.00
N VAL A 427 13.87 7.33 9.02
CA VAL A 427 12.96 6.58 9.89
C VAL A 427 11.54 7.02 9.60
N THR A 428 10.63 6.08 9.38
CA THR A 428 9.23 6.35 9.03
C THR A 428 8.30 5.57 9.96
N ASP A 429 7.41 6.28 10.65
CA ASP A 429 6.42 5.70 11.55
C ASP A 429 5.28 4.99 10.79
N THR A 430 4.37 4.35 11.52
CA THR A 430 3.24 3.62 10.92
C THR A 430 2.16 4.50 10.27
N LYS A 431 2.26 5.83 10.37
CA LYS A 431 1.38 6.82 9.72
C LYS A 431 2.07 7.55 8.55
N ASN A 432 3.28 7.14 8.18
CA ASN A 432 4.14 7.76 7.18
C ASN A 432 4.73 9.12 7.57
N ASN A 433 4.71 9.50 8.86
CA ASN A 433 5.55 10.61 9.32
C ASN A 433 6.99 10.12 9.34
N SER A 434 7.94 10.96 8.95
CA SER A 434 9.33 10.53 8.84
C SER A 434 10.32 11.63 9.21
N ASN A 435 11.41 11.23 9.87
CA ASN A 435 12.60 12.04 10.08
C ASN A 435 13.76 11.45 9.31
N THR A 436 14.65 12.31 8.82
CA THR A 436 15.87 11.88 8.10
C THR A 436 17.08 12.44 8.81
N TYR A 437 17.97 11.55 9.23
CA TYR A 437 19.27 11.87 9.80
C TYR A 437 20.29 11.82 8.66
N VAL A 438 20.91 12.97 8.38
CA VAL A 438 21.90 13.16 7.32
C VAL A 438 23.29 13.02 7.92
N LEU A 439 24.07 12.10 7.37
CA LEU A 439 25.45 11.85 7.77
C LEU A 439 26.38 12.36 6.66
N ASN A 440 27.06 13.46 6.93
CA ASN A 440 28.11 14.02 6.07
C ASN A 440 29.44 13.37 6.44
N VAL A 441 29.81 12.33 5.71
CA VAL A 441 31.03 11.53 5.96
C VAL A 441 32.12 11.99 5.03
N THR A 442 33.17 12.61 5.57
CA THR A 442 34.36 12.98 4.80
C THR A 442 35.37 11.84 4.84
N ARG A 443 35.60 11.18 3.72
CA ARG A 443 36.73 10.26 3.54
C ARG A 443 37.95 11.08 3.15
N ARG A 444 39.04 10.95 3.90
CA ARG A 444 40.29 11.66 3.58
C ARG A 444 40.81 11.30 2.18
N TYR A 445 41.40 12.28 1.50
CA TYR A 445 42.10 12.06 0.23
C TYR A 445 43.35 11.20 0.43
N SER A 446 43.83 10.58 -0.64
CA SER A 446 45.04 9.76 -0.62
C SER A 446 46.27 10.54 -0.13
N LYS A 447 47.25 9.82 0.43
CA LYS A 447 48.48 10.42 0.97
C LYS A 447 49.35 11.10 -0.10
N ASP A 448 49.19 10.70 -1.35
CA ASP A 448 49.89 11.25 -2.50
C ASP A 448 49.08 12.33 -3.25
N ASN A 449 47.88 12.70 -2.77
CA ASN A 449 47.10 13.79 -3.37
C ASN A 449 47.77 15.15 -3.13
N VAL A 450 48.04 15.86 -4.21
CA VAL A 450 48.76 17.14 -4.26
C VAL A 450 47.90 18.31 -4.75
N ASN A 451 46.60 18.10 -4.95
CA ASN A 451 45.71 19.14 -5.45
C ASN A 451 45.27 20.10 -4.32
N LEU A 452 45.11 21.38 -4.67
CA LEU A 452 44.51 22.38 -3.79
C LEU A 452 42.98 22.37 -3.90
N SER A 453 42.28 22.59 -2.78
CA SER A 453 40.85 22.90 -2.73
C SER A 453 40.57 24.41 -2.70
N GLY A 454 41.60 25.23 -2.46
CA GLY A 454 41.51 26.69 -2.57
C GLY A 454 42.86 27.36 -2.79
N LEU A 455 42.88 28.43 -3.58
CA LEU A 455 44.06 29.27 -3.81
C LEU A 455 43.60 30.72 -4.03
N SER A 456 44.21 31.66 -3.32
CA SER A 456 43.92 33.09 -3.46
C SER A 456 45.13 33.96 -3.14
N VAL A 457 45.07 35.22 -3.57
CA VAL A 457 46.11 36.22 -3.33
C VAL A 457 45.46 37.47 -2.73
N THR A 458 46.03 38.00 -1.65
CA THR A 458 45.51 39.21 -1.00
C THR A 458 45.50 40.40 -1.95
N ASP A 459 44.45 41.21 -1.91
CA ASP A 459 44.27 42.41 -2.76
C ASP A 459 44.31 42.13 -4.27
N GLY A 460 44.16 40.86 -4.66
CA GLY A 460 44.22 40.37 -6.03
C GLY A 460 42.97 39.64 -6.46
N THR A 461 42.64 39.75 -7.74
CA THR A 461 41.57 38.96 -8.36
C THR A 461 42.20 37.90 -9.27
N MET A 462 41.92 36.62 -8.98
CA MET A 462 42.38 35.46 -9.76
C MET A 462 41.64 35.37 -11.11
N SER A 463 42.36 34.99 -12.17
CA SER A 463 41.83 34.68 -13.49
C SER A 463 42.63 33.52 -14.12
N PRO A 464 42.00 32.39 -14.50
CA PRO A 464 40.58 32.07 -14.31
C PRO A 464 40.19 31.97 -12.82
N THR A 465 38.89 31.77 -12.53
CA THR A 465 38.45 31.39 -11.19
C THR A 465 39.15 30.10 -10.77
N PHE A 466 39.47 29.94 -9.49
CA PHE A 466 40.23 28.80 -9.02
C PHE A 466 39.54 27.46 -9.33
N ASP A 467 40.32 26.55 -9.91
CA ASP A 467 39.97 25.16 -10.19
C ASP A 467 41.16 24.25 -9.81
N PRO A 468 40.95 23.17 -9.03
CA PRO A 468 42.04 22.30 -8.55
C PRO A 468 42.95 21.72 -9.65
N GLU A 469 42.45 21.55 -10.88
CA GLU A 469 43.19 20.97 -12.01
C GLU A 469 43.82 22.04 -12.91
N THR A 470 43.56 23.32 -12.62
CA THR A 470 44.21 24.45 -13.29
C THR A 470 45.48 24.83 -12.54
N TYR A 471 46.63 24.62 -13.17
CA TYR A 471 47.95 24.85 -12.57
C TYR A 471 48.57 26.22 -12.90
N LEU A 472 47.81 27.12 -13.54
CA LEU A 472 48.31 28.41 -14.01
C LEU A 472 47.23 29.48 -13.89
N TYR A 473 47.59 30.60 -13.25
CA TYR A 473 46.68 31.71 -12.99
C TYR A 473 47.35 33.06 -13.22
N SER A 474 46.55 34.02 -13.66
CA SER A 474 46.88 35.45 -13.60
C SER A 474 46.17 36.09 -12.41
N VAL A 475 46.82 37.04 -11.74
CA VAL A 475 46.26 37.78 -10.61
C VAL A 475 46.47 39.27 -10.83
N LYS A 476 45.40 40.07 -10.89
CA LYS A 476 45.55 41.53 -11.00
C LYS A 476 45.46 42.18 -9.63
N VAL A 477 46.44 43.03 -9.28
CA VAL A 477 46.46 43.85 -8.07
C VAL A 477 46.64 45.34 -8.42
N ALA A 478 46.15 46.23 -7.57
CA ALA A 478 46.32 47.67 -7.77
C ALA A 478 47.79 48.08 -7.71
N ARG A 479 48.19 49.15 -8.43
CA ARG A 479 49.59 49.64 -8.47
C ARG A 479 50.17 49.94 -7.08
N SER A 480 49.32 50.38 -6.14
CA SER A 480 49.70 50.69 -4.75
C SER A 480 49.99 49.46 -3.89
N VAL A 481 49.66 48.25 -4.34
CA VAL A 481 49.89 47.00 -3.60
C VAL A 481 51.33 46.53 -3.85
N GLU A 482 52.22 46.78 -2.89
CA GLU A 482 53.65 46.48 -3.06
C GLU A 482 54.06 45.06 -2.71
N LYS A 483 53.17 44.35 -2.03
CA LYS A 483 53.39 42.99 -1.53
C LYS A 483 52.06 42.30 -1.29
N VAL A 484 52.04 40.99 -1.44
CA VAL A 484 50.83 40.16 -1.29
C VAL A 484 51.12 38.91 -0.47
N LYS A 485 50.08 38.28 0.06
CA LYS A 485 50.15 36.91 0.59
C LYS A 485 49.36 35.98 -0.31
N VAL A 486 49.83 34.75 -0.41
CA VAL A 486 49.14 33.66 -1.09
C VAL A 486 48.51 32.76 -0.03
N THR A 487 47.20 32.57 -0.08
CA THR A 487 46.47 31.64 0.79
C THR A 487 46.11 30.40 0.01
N PHE A 488 46.35 29.23 0.58
CA PHE A 488 46.12 27.95 -0.08
C PHE A 488 45.49 26.96 0.90
N THR A 489 44.60 26.11 0.40
CA THR A 489 44.01 24.99 1.14
C THR A 489 44.20 23.75 0.28
N ALA A 490 44.87 22.73 0.82
CA ALA A 490 45.06 21.45 0.16
C ALA A 490 43.84 20.56 0.34
N GLN A 491 43.56 19.70 -0.66
CA GLN A 491 42.54 18.66 -0.55
C GLN A 491 42.94 17.63 0.52
N ASN A 492 44.20 17.20 0.54
CA ASN A 492 44.78 16.50 1.67
C ASN A 492 45.24 17.52 2.72
N ASP A 493 44.60 17.53 3.89
CA ASP A 493 44.85 18.48 4.98
C ASP A 493 46.27 18.39 5.57
N LYS A 494 46.97 17.28 5.32
CA LYS A 494 48.35 17.04 5.75
C LYS A 494 49.40 17.25 4.65
N ALA A 495 49.01 17.65 3.44
CA ALA A 495 49.96 18.06 2.43
C ALA A 495 50.75 19.30 2.89
N THR A 496 51.99 19.44 2.39
CA THR A 496 52.86 20.58 2.66
C THR A 496 52.96 21.49 1.44
N MET A 497 52.99 22.80 1.67
CA MET A 497 53.07 23.80 0.60
C MET A 497 54.34 24.63 0.72
N LYS A 498 54.91 25.04 -0.41
CA LYS A 498 55.97 26.05 -0.50
C LYS A 498 55.55 27.15 -1.44
N VAL A 499 55.77 28.41 -1.05
CA VAL A 499 55.55 29.57 -1.93
C VAL A 499 56.90 30.12 -2.34
N ILE A 500 57.21 30.00 -3.63
CA ILE A 500 58.50 30.33 -4.21
C ILE A 500 58.38 31.63 -5.00
N ASP A 501 59.16 32.62 -4.57
CA ASP A 501 59.46 33.84 -5.31
C ASP A 501 60.86 33.68 -5.93
N PRO A 502 60.99 33.70 -7.28
CA PRO A 502 62.29 33.56 -7.94
C PRO A 502 63.27 34.70 -7.57
N ASN A 503 62.80 35.80 -6.99
CA ASN A 503 63.64 36.92 -6.57
C ASN A 503 64.03 36.87 -5.07
N ASP A 504 63.58 35.86 -4.32
CA ASP A 504 63.94 35.64 -2.92
C ASP A 504 64.37 34.19 -2.70
N GLU A 505 65.68 33.95 -2.62
CA GLU A 505 66.25 32.61 -2.42
C GLU A 505 65.77 31.94 -1.11
N ASN A 506 65.38 32.72 -0.09
CA ASN A 506 64.88 32.17 1.16
C ASN A 506 63.49 31.55 1.03
N SER A 507 62.73 31.92 -0.01
CA SER A 507 61.38 31.44 -0.26
C SER A 507 61.32 29.94 -0.58
N GLN A 508 62.40 29.37 -1.15
CA GLN A 508 62.44 27.96 -1.59
C GLN A 508 62.45 26.92 -0.46
N ASN A 509 62.82 27.33 0.75
CA ASN A 509 62.98 26.41 1.89
C ASN A 509 61.85 26.51 2.93
N LYS A 510 60.90 27.44 2.76
CA LYS A 510 59.84 27.65 3.75
C LYS A 510 58.58 26.84 3.41
N GLU A 511 58.19 26.00 4.36
CA GLU A 511 57.00 25.16 4.26
C GLU A 511 55.82 25.74 5.06
N TYR A 512 54.63 25.45 4.56
CA TYR A 512 53.34 25.86 5.10
C TYR A 512 52.38 24.67 5.15
N THR A 513 51.38 24.74 6.03
CA THR A 513 50.32 23.72 6.15
C THR A 513 49.00 24.19 5.52
N SER A 514 48.07 23.25 5.29
CA SER A 514 46.80 23.53 4.62
C SER A 514 45.99 24.59 5.36
N GLY A 515 45.47 25.58 4.63
CA GLY A 515 44.68 26.69 5.16
C GLY A 515 45.51 27.88 5.66
N GLN A 516 46.85 27.81 5.62
CA GLN A 516 47.71 28.95 5.97
C GLN A 516 47.83 29.96 4.83
N SER A 517 48.31 31.16 5.18
CA SER A 517 48.76 32.16 4.22
C SER A 517 50.28 32.28 4.27
N SER A 518 50.88 32.53 3.11
CA SER A 518 52.32 32.76 2.99
C SER A 518 52.79 33.99 3.77
N ASP A 519 54.11 34.16 3.83
CA ASP A 519 54.69 35.46 4.13
C ASP A 519 54.37 36.45 3.00
N TYR A 520 54.67 37.73 3.23
CA TYR A 520 54.53 38.73 2.19
C TYR A 520 55.55 38.50 1.08
N VAL A 521 55.04 38.27 -0.13
CA VAL A 521 55.78 38.28 -1.37
C VAL A 521 55.87 39.70 -1.88
N LYS A 522 57.08 40.22 -2.13
CA LYS A 522 57.29 41.57 -2.66
C LYS A 522 57.00 41.58 -4.16
N LEU A 523 56.29 42.60 -4.65
CA LEU A 523 55.94 42.75 -6.06
C LEU A 523 56.69 43.91 -6.70
N ASN A 524 57.34 43.66 -7.83
CA ASN A 524 57.77 44.70 -8.76
C ASN A 524 56.56 45.21 -9.57
N ILE A 525 56.65 46.43 -10.12
CA ILE A 525 55.62 46.93 -11.06
C ILE A 525 55.62 46.04 -12.31
N GLY A 526 54.44 45.68 -12.80
CA GLY A 526 54.28 44.73 -13.91
C GLY A 526 54.04 43.28 -13.43
N ALA A 527 54.44 42.30 -14.24
CA ALA A 527 54.18 40.89 -13.97
C ALA A 527 55.24 40.28 -13.02
N ASN A 528 54.76 39.54 -12.01
CA ASN A 528 55.58 38.82 -11.04
C ASN A 528 55.16 37.35 -11.04
N LEU A 529 56.09 36.43 -11.31
CA LEU A 529 55.80 35.00 -11.31
C LEU A 529 56.09 34.40 -9.93
N ILE A 530 55.06 33.88 -9.27
CA ILE A 530 55.14 33.20 -7.98
C ILE A 530 54.63 31.77 -8.15
N THR A 531 55.27 30.79 -7.55
CA THR A 531 54.80 29.39 -7.63
C THR A 531 54.45 28.83 -6.28
N VAL A 532 53.37 28.06 -6.21
CA VAL A 532 52.96 27.29 -5.04
C VAL A 532 53.21 25.82 -5.34
N GLU A 533 54.26 25.25 -4.74
CA GLU A 533 54.48 23.81 -4.79
C GLU A 533 53.70 23.13 -3.68
N VAL A 534 53.05 22.02 -4.01
CA VAL A 534 52.26 21.20 -3.09
C VAL A 534 52.84 19.80 -3.10
N THR A 535 53.23 19.29 -1.94
CA THR A 535 53.80 17.95 -1.75
C THR A 535 52.86 17.11 -0.91
N GLY A 536 52.60 15.88 -1.34
CA GLY A 536 51.68 14.96 -0.64
C GLY A 536 52.21 14.58 0.76
N GLU A 537 51.32 14.10 1.63
CA GLU A 537 51.65 13.64 3.00
C GLU A 537 52.78 12.60 2.99
N ASP A 538 52.83 11.72 1.99
CA ASP A 538 53.87 10.69 1.87
C ASP A 538 55.14 11.15 1.14
N THR A 539 55.19 12.41 0.71
CA THR A 539 56.30 13.05 -0.01
C THR A 539 56.66 12.44 -1.37
N THR A 540 55.84 11.53 -1.90
CA THR A 540 56.14 10.81 -3.14
C THR A 540 55.75 11.58 -4.41
N LYS A 541 54.79 12.49 -4.31
CA LYS A 541 54.30 13.34 -5.41
C LYS A 541 54.36 14.82 -5.04
N THR A 542 54.63 15.64 -6.05
CA THR A 542 54.60 17.11 -5.96
C THR A 542 53.90 17.68 -7.19
N THR A 543 53.20 18.79 -7.04
CA THR A 543 52.60 19.59 -8.11
C THR A 543 52.88 21.08 -7.89
N THR A 544 52.86 21.87 -8.96
CA THR A 544 53.17 23.30 -8.90
C THR A 544 52.06 24.14 -9.54
N TYR A 545 51.46 25.03 -8.76
CA TYR A 545 50.56 26.07 -9.25
C TYR A 545 51.36 27.35 -9.53
N LYS A 546 51.21 27.94 -10.71
CA LYS A 546 51.93 29.16 -11.12
C LYS A 546 51.00 30.37 -11.10
N LEU A 547 51.43 31.44 -10.46
CA LEU A 547 50.70 32.69 -10.30
C LEU A 547 51.47 33.83 -10.99
N SER A 548 50.89 34.39 -12.05
CA SER A 548 51.37 35.61 -12.70
C SER A 548 50.65 36.83 -12.09
N ILE A 549 51.26 37.45 -11.09
CA ILE A 549 50.70 38.56 -10.33
C ILE A 549 51.09 39.89 -11.01
N ILE A 550 50.11 40.56 -11.60
CA ILE A 550 50.23 41.83 -12.33
C ILE A 550 49.93 42.99 -11.37
N ARG A 551 50.98 43.76 -11.04
CA ARG A 551 50.90 44.97 -10.20
C ARG A 551 50.80 46.23 -11.05
N GLY A 552 49.61 46.86 -11.07
CA GLY A 552 49.36 48.11 -11.82
C GLY A 552 49.19 47.90 -13.32
N ASP A 553 49.47 48.95 -14.12
CA ASP A 553 49.54 48.89 -15.58
C ASP A 553 50.96 48.47 -16.02
N ILE A 554 51.05 47.75 -17.13
CA ILE A 554 52.30 47.23 -17.69
C ILE A 554 53.04 48.39 -18.40
N GLU A 555 53.91 49.12 -17.69
CA GLU A 555 54.78 50.14 -18.28
C GLU A 555 56.16 49.58 -18.61
N GLY A 556 56.58 49.71 -19.89
CA GLY A 556 57.97 49.57 -20.31
C GLY A 556 58.42 48.17 -20.74
N THR A 557 58.60 48.01 -22.05
CA THR A 557 59.10 46.85 -22.83
C THR A 557 58.03 45.96 -23.47
N ASN A 558 58.34 45.52 -24.70
CA ASN A 558 57.62 44.51 -25.45
C ASN A 558 57.62 43.19 -24.66
N GLN A 559 56.46 42.72 -24.22
CA GLN A 559 56.39 41.54 -23.36
C GLN A 559 55.12 40.71 -23.59
N TRP A 560 55.28 39.40 -23.41
CA TRP A 560 54.19 38.44 -23.37
C TRP A 560 53.57 38.41 -21.98
N VAL A 561 52.24 38.50 -21.91
CA VAL A 561 51.46 38.45 -20.67
C VAL A 561 50.36 37.42 -20.85
N LEU A 562 50.29 36.47 -19.94
CA LEU A 562 49.25 35.46 -19.97
C LEU A 562 47.98 35.99 -19.30
N VAL A 563 46.85 35.96 -20.02
CA VAL A 563 45.54 36.40 -19.53
C VAL A 563 44.55 35.25 -19.71
N GLY A 564 44.16 34.61 -18.60
CA GLY A 564 43.49 33.30 -18.65
C GLY A 564 44.46 32.23 -19.16
N ASP A 565 44.04 31.43 -20.15
CA ASP A 565 44.89 30.44 -20.83
C ASP A 565 45.59 30.97 -22.10
N ASN A 566 45.40 32.25 -22.41
CA ASN A 566 45.83 32.83 -23.67
C ASN A 566 46.96 33.83 -23.48
N TRP A 567 48.03 33.63 -24.24
CA TRP A 567 49.14 34.58 -24.29
C TRP A 567 48.70 35.83 -25.02
N THR A 568 48.95 36.99 -24.44
CA THR A 568 48.73 38.31 -25.03
C THR A 568 50.06 39.03 -25.16
N PHE A 569 50.19 39.97 -26.08
CA PHE A 569 51.42 40.74 -26.25
C PHE A 569 51.15 42.23 -26.03
N TYR A 570 51.94 42.85 -25.15
CA TYR A 570 51.92 44.28 -24.90
C TYR A 570 53.16 44.92 -25.52
N ASN A 571 52.97 46.02 -26.26
CA ASN A 571 54.10 46.75 -26.84
C ASN A 571 54.80 47.63 -25.79
N GLY A 572 55.93 48.24 -26.16
CA GLY A 572 56.71 49.12 -25.28
C GLY A 572 55.98 50.34 -24.72
N ALA A 573 54.80 50.68 -25.26
CA ALA A 573 53.91 51.73 -24.75
C ALA A 573 52.81 51.18 -23.80
N GLY A 574 52.87 49.90 -23.44
CA GLY A 574 51.88 49.25 -22.57
C GLY A 574 50.54 48.97 -23.24
N VAL A 575 50.49 48.96 -24.58
CA VAL A 575 49.25 48.72 -25.34
C VAL A 575 49.18 47.26 -25.79
N GLN A 576 48.07 46.60 -25.50
CA GLN A 576 47.81 45.24 -25.98
C GLN A 576 47.70 45.24 -27.51
N GLN A 577 48.49 44.39 -28.17
CA GLN A 577 48.44 44.18 -29.60
C GLN A 577 47.31 43.21 -29.95
N LYS A 578 46.53 43.54 -30.99
CA LYS A 578 45.36 42.77 -31.45
C LYS A 578 45.33 42.72 -32.96
N ASN A 579 44.88 41.60 -33.52
CA ASN A 579 44.73 41.34 -34.95
C ASN A 579 45.97 41.73 -35.76
N THR A 580 47.16 41.38 -35.26
CA THR A 580 48.40 41.91 -35.82
C THR A 580 49.57 40.97 -35.61
N TRP A 581 50.54 41.07 -36.50
CA TRP A 581 51.83 40.44 -36.37
C TRP A 581 52.71 41.19 -35.39
N VAL A 582 53.34 40.47 -34.46
CA VAL A 582 54.36 41.00 -33.57
C VAL A 582 55.66 40.25 -33.78
N LYS A 583 56.77 40.99 -33.81
CA LYS A 583 58.11 40.43 -33.84
C LYS A 583 58.72 40.49 -32.44
N TYR A 584 59.04 39.33 -31.88
CA TYR A 584 59.66 39.19 -30.57
C TYR A 584 60.76 38.14 -30.62
N ASP A 585 61.92 38.43 -30.04
CA ASP A 585 63.11 37.55 -30.08
C ASP A 585 63.45 37.02 -31.48
N ASN A 586 63.40 37.92 -32.47
CA ASN A 586 63.61 37.64 -33.89
C ASN A 586 62.62 36.64 -34.54
N GLN A 587 61.53 36.29 -33.87
CA GLN A 587 60.48 35.40 -34.34
C GLN A 587 59.18 36.18 -34.55
N TRP A 588 58.35 35.70 -35.47
CA TRP A 588 57.05 36.29 -35.77
C TRP A 588 55.92 35.49 -35.12
N TYR A 589 55.00 36.21 -34.50
CA TYR A 589 53.80 35.70 -33.86
C TYR A 589 52.60 36.51 -34.35
N HIS A 590 51.42 35.92 -34.37
CA HIS A 590 50.19 36.63 -34.69
C HIS A 590 49.27 36.65 -33.47
N LEU A 591 48.62 37.79 -33.23
CA LEU A 591 47.59 37.95 -32.21
C LEU A 591 46.24 38.04 -32.91
N ASP A 592 45.27 37.25 -32.45
CA ASP A 592 43.89 37.25 -32.94
C ASP A 592 43.20 38.60 -32.70
N ILE A 593 41.95 38.72 -33.15
CA ILE A 593 41.14 39.94 -33.00
C ILE A 593 40.96 40.41 -31.54
N ASN A 594 41.11 39.52 -30.56
CA ASN A 594 41.00 39.79 -29.14
C ASN A 594 42.34 40.13 -28.48
N GLY A 595 43.45 39.87 -29.18
CA GLY A 595 44.81 40.05 -28.70
C GLY A 595 45.42 38.81 -28.06
N TYR A 596 44.90 37.63 -28.39
CA TYR A 596 45.39 36.32 -27.95
C TYR A 596 46.28 35.69 -29.03
N LEU A 597 47.32 34.98 -28.62
CA LEU A 597 48.28 34.34 -29.50
C LEU A 597 47.63 33.23 -30.32
N ASP A 598 47.71 33.36 -31.65
CA ASP A 598 47.42 32.27 -32.58
C ASP A 598 48.55 31.23 -32.54
N LYS A 599 48.19 29.96 -32.38
CA LYS A 599 49.14 28.82 -32.31
C LYS A 599 48.47 27.52 -32.77
N ASN A 600 49.28 26.51 -33.07
CA ASN A 600 48.85 25.16 -33.47
C ASN A 600 47.98 25.11 -34.72
N GLY A 601 48.29 25.89 -35.76
CA GLY A 601 47.55 25.76 -37.00
C GLY A 601 47.71 26.86 -38.01
N TRP A 602 46.87 26.72 -39.04
CA TRP A 602 46.75 27.65 -40.15
C TRP A 602 45.93 28.88 -39.76
N ILE A 603 46.42 30.06 -40.11
CA ILE A 603 45.67 31.31 -40.06
C ILE A 603 45.59 31.94 -41.45
N ASN A 604 44.52 32.68 -41.72
CA ASN A 604 44.39 33.50 -42.92
C ASN A 604 44.45 34.97 -42.52
N VAL A 605 45.44 35.69 -43.06
CA VAL A 605 45.60 37.13 -42.86
C VAL A 605 45.65 37.79 -44.23
N ASP A 606 44.68 38.66 -44.49
CA ASP A 606 44.55 39.40 -45.75
C ASP A 606 44.60 38.53 -47.01
N GLY A 607 43.99 37.34 -46.95
CA GLY A 607 43.91 36.40 -48.09
C GLY A 607 45.12 35.48 -48.23
N ASN A 608 46.17 35.63 -47.42
CA ASN A 608 47.32 34.74 -47.39
C ASN A 608 47.22 33.78 -46.21
N TYR A 609 47.62 32.52 -46.42
CA TYR A 609 47.67 31.51 -45.36
C TYR A 609 49.07 31.42 -44.75
N TYR A 610 49.12 31.29 -43.43
CA TYR A 610 50.33 31.15 -42.62
C TYR A 610 50.14 29.99 -41.65
N TYR A 611 51.22 29.40 -41.15
CA TYR A 611 51.16 28.37 -40.13
C TYR A 611 51.93 28.76 -38.88
N LEU A 612 51.32 28.60 -37.71
CA LEU A 612 51.92 28.87 -36.40
C LEU A 612 52.08 27.54 -35.65
N ASN A 613 53.29 27.28 -35.14
CA ASN A 613 53.56 26.06 -34.37
C ASN A 613 52.95 26.10 -32.95
N ALA A 614 53.26 25.10 -32.12
CA ALA A 614 52.73 24.99 -30.76
C ALA A 614 53.10 26.14 -29.81
N ASN A 615 54.19 26.85 -30.11
CA ASN A 615 54.62 28.03 -29.38
C ASN A 615 54.12 29.34 -30.03
N GLY A 616 53.28 29.26 -31.07
CA GLY A 616 52.77 30.41 -31.81
C GLY A 616 53.76 31.04 -32.78
N ILE A 617 54.88 30.36 -33.07
CA ILE A 617 55.92 30.87 -33.96
C ILE A 617 55.53 30.57 -35.41
N MET A 618 55.61 31.59 -36.26
CA MET A 618 55.37 31.47 -37.70
C MET A 618 56.40 30.57 -38.39
N ILE A 619 55.91 29.59 -39.12
CA ILE A 619 56.73 28.66 -39.90
C ILE A 619 57.03 29.23 -41.28
N THR A 620 58.26 28.97 -41.75
CA THR A 620 58.74 29.28 -43.10
C THR A 620 59.44 28.04 -43.68
N GLY A 621 59.54 27.97 -45.00
CA GLY A 621 60.14 26.84 -45.73
C GLY A 621 59.18 25.67 -45.95
N TRP A 622 59.76 24.49 -46.21
CA TRP A 622 59.03 23.24 -46.39
C TRP A 622 58.36 22.79 -45.09
N PHE A 623 57.08 22.47 -45.17
CA PHE A 623 56.27 22.11 -44.03
C PHE A 623 55.37 20.92 -44.36
N TYR A 624 55.33 19.93 -43.47
CA TYR A 624 54.55 18.72 -43.67
C TYR A 624 53.45 18.61 -42.61
N GLU A 625 52.19 18.54 -43.06
CA GLU A 625 51.02 18.53 -42.20
C GLU A 625 49.92 17.69 -42.86
N LYS A 626 49.26 16.85 -42.06
CA LYS A 626 48.09 16.04 -42.49
C LYS A 626 48.27 15.26 -43.80
N GLY A 627 49.48 14.79 -44.07
CA GLY A 627 49.79 13.95 -45.24
C GLY A 627 50.31 14.70 -46.46
N TYR A 628 50.41 16.04 -46.40
CA TYR A 628 50.81 16.86 -47.53
C TYR A 628 52.00 17.76 -47.19
N TRP A 629 52.83 18.00 -48.20
CA TRP A 629 53.88 19.01 -48.14
C TRP A 629 53.34 20.36 -48.62
N TYR A 630 53.72 21.42 -47.91
CA TYR A 630 53.43 22.81 -48.22
C TYR A 630 54.76 23.58 -48.28
N TYR A 631 54.74 24.75 -48.91
CA TYR A 631 55.87 25.67 -48.85
C TYR A 631 55.40 27.05 -48.37
N LEU A 632 55.94 27.47 -47.23
CA LEU A 632 55.71 28.78 -46.63
C LEU A 632 56.89 29.68 -47.02
N GLN A 633 56.60 30.84 -47.61
CA GLN A 633 57.63 31.76 -48.09
C GLN A 633 58.38 32.41 -46.92
N GLY A 634 59.41 33.21 -47.21
CA GLY A 634 60.21 33.89 -46.18
C GLY A 634 59.41 34.91 -45.34
N ASP A 635 58.29 35.41 -45.86
CA ASP A 635 57.32 36.22 -45.13
C ASP A 635 56.23 35.38 -44.43
N GLY A 636 56.32 34.05 -44.53
CA GLY A 636 55.40 33.07 -43.96
C GLY A 636 54.20 32.70 -44.83
N SER A 637 53.97 33.41 -45.95
CA SER A 637 52.79 33.17 -46.79
C SER A 637 52.90 31.84 -47.57
N MET A 638 51.83 31.07 -47.60
CA MET A 638 51.78 29.78 -48.29
C MET A 638 51.73 29.92 -49.80
N ARG A 639 52.50 29.10 -50.52
CA ARG A 639 52.34 28.90 -51.97
C ARG A 639 51.07 28.10 -52.25
N SER A 640 50.20 28.63 -53.10
CA SER A 640 49.03 27.91 -53.62
C SER A 640 48.82 28.22 -55.11
N ASN A 641 48.19 27.27 -55.81
CA ASN A 641 47.86 27.30 -57.23
C ASN A 641 48.99 27.84 -58.12
N CYS A 642 50.21 27.37 -57.90
CA CYS A 642 51.36 27.90 -58.62
C CYS A 642 52.49 26.89 -58.78
N TRP A 643 53.27 27.15 -59.83
CA TRP A 643 54.60 26.58 -59.99
C TRP A 643 55.61 27.37 -59.17
N ALA A 644 56.52 26.66 -58.51
CA ALA A 644 57.62 27.29 -57.80
C ALA A 644 58.91 26.49 -57.98
N MET A 645 60.03 27.21 -58.05
CA MET A 645 61.35 26.61 -58.23
C MET A 645 62.17 26.76 -56.94
N TYR A 646 62.61 25.63 -56.40
CA TYR A 646 63.41 25.55 -55.18
C TYR A 646 64.58 24.60 -55.41
N ASP A 647 65.80 25.03 -55.04
CA ASP A 647 67.05 24.27 -55.23
C ASP A 647 67.24 23.72 -56.67
N GLY A 648 66.80 24.49 -57.67
CA GLY A 648 66.89 24.13 -59.09
C GLY A 648 65.81 23.14 -59.59
N ASN A 649 64.90 22.70 -58.71
CA ASN A 649 63.81 21.79 -59.04
C ASN A 649 62.46 22.52 -59.09
N TRP A 650 61.59 22.11 -60.01
CA TRP A 650 60.24 22.64 -60.12
C TRP A 650 59.24 21.80 -59.32
N TYR A 651 58.39 22.49 -58.57
CA TYR A 651 57.30 21.94 -57.78
C TYR A 651 56.00 22.63 -58.18
N PHE A 652 54.88 21.92 -58.01
CA PHE A 652 53.55 22.48 -58.23
C PHE A 652 52.70 22.34 -56.97
N PHE A 653 52.05 23.42 -56.57
CA PHE A 653 51.14 23.46 -55.43
C PHE A 653 49.71 23.69 -55.93
N ASN A 654 48.76 22.89 -55.46
CA ASN A 654 47.35 23.05 -55.84
C ASN A 654 46.69 24.26 -55.14
N ASP A 655 45.39 24.48 -55.35
CA ASP A 655 44.64 25.58 -54.73
C ASP A 655 44.66 25.57 -53.19
N LEU A 656 44.87 24.41 -52.58
CA LEU A 656 44.99 24.24 -51.12
C LEU A 656 46.43 24.40 -50.62
N GLY A 657 47.39 24.65 -51.53
CA GLY A 657 48.82 24.76 -51.23
C GLY A 657 49.53 23.42 -51.03
N GLU A 658 48.86 22.31 -51.35
CA GLU A 658 49.44 20.97 -51.25
C GLU A 658 50.36 20.73 -52.45
N MET A 659 51.61 20.37 -52.19
CA MET A 659 52.58 19.96 -53.19
C MET A 659 52.10 18.68 -53.88
N GLN A 660 52.00 18.72 -55.21
CA GLN A 660 51.50 17.60 -55.99
C GLN A 660 52.60 16.58 -56.29
N THR A 661 52.22 15.30 -56.24
CA THR A 661 53.01 14.15 -56.73
C THR A 661 52.22 13.42 -57.83
N GLY A 662 52.92 12.68 -58.69
CA GLY A 662 52.32 11.97 -59.82
C GLY A 662 51.82 12.89 -60.95
N TRP A 663 50.83 12.43 -61.70
CA TRP A 663 50.26 13.16 -62.84
C TRP A 663 49.51 14.41 -62.39
N THR A 664 49.97 15.58 -62.86
CA THR A 664 49.43 16.89 -62.51
C THR A 664 48.95 17.62 -63.76
N LEU A 665 47.71 18.08 -63.76
CA LEU A 665 47.12 18.85 -64.86
C LEU A 665 47.18 20.34 -64.54
N TYR A 666 47.86 21.12 -65.38
CA TYR A 666 47.92 22.58 -65.24
C TYR A 666 47.82 23.26 -66.60
N GLY A 667 46.95 24.27 -66.71
CA GLY A 667 46.78 25.02 -67.96
C GLY A 667 46.39 24.16 -69.17
N GLY A 668 45.68 23.05 -68.94
CA GLY A 668 45.30 22.07 -69.98
C GLY A 668 46.43 21.15 -70.45
N ARG A 669 47.57 21.14 -69.76
CA ARG A 669 48.73 20.28 -70.08
C ARG A 669 49.06 19.38 -68.89
N TRP A 670 49.42 18.13 -69.18
CA TRP A 670 49.83 17.16 -68.17
C TRP A 670 51.32 17.28 -67.89
N TYR A 671 51.67 17.16 -66.61
CA TYR A 671 53.03 17.10 -66.08
C TYR A 671 53.13 15.87 -65.19
N TYR A 672 54.34 15.40 -64.94
CA TYR A 672 54.56 14.33 -63.97
C TYR A 672 55.53 14.80 -62.89
N MET A 673 55.07 14.76 -61.64
CA MET A 673 55.85 15.05 -60.46
C MET A 673 56.28 13.71 -59.84
N ASP A 674 57.53 13.55 -59.44
CA ASP A 674 57.95 12.32 -58.74
C ASP A 674 57.41 12.25 -57.31
N ASP A 675 57.79 11.20 -56.58
CA ASP A 675 57.33 10.99 -55.19
C ASP A 675 57.85 12.07 -54.21
N HIS A 676 58.84 12.86 -54.62
CA HIS A 676 59.34 14.03 -53.88
C HIS A 676 58.75 15.35 -54.40
N GLY A 677 57.80 15.28 -55.35
CA GLY A 677 57.15 16.43 -55.95
C GLY A 677 58.01 17.18 -56.98
N ILE A 678 59.09 16.58 -57.47
CA ILE A 678 59.97 17.20 -58.47
C ILE A 678 59.43 16.91 -59.87
N MET A 679 59.24 17.96 -60.66
CA MET A 679 58.77 17.84 -62.04
C MET A 679 59.79 17.10 -62.92
N GLN A 680 59.34 16.00 -63.54
CA GLN A 680 60.17 15.16 -64.38
C GLN A 680 60.25 15.67 -65.83
N LYS A 681 61.34 15.31 -66.49
CA LYS A 681 61.60 15.56 -67.92
C LYS A 681 62.09 14.27 -68.58
N GLY A 682 61.85 14.13 -69.88
CA GLY A 682 62.27 12.95 -70.64
C GLY A 682 61.42 11.72 -70.33
N TRP A 683 62.04 10.53 -70.41
CA TRP A 683 61.34 9.26 -70.28
C TRP A 683 60.95 8.94 -68.83
N ILE A 684 59.69 8.58 -68.60
CA ILE A 684 59.22 8.01 -67.34
C ILE A 684 58.45 6.71 -67.57
N THR A 685 58.28 5.93 -66.50
CA THR A 685 57.40 4.75 -66.48
C THR A 685 56.37 4.92 -65.38
N TYR A 686 55.09 4.83 -65.72
CA TYR A 686 53.98 4.90 -64.78
C TYR A 686 52.95 3.83 -65.12
N ASP A 687 52.50 3.08 -64.11
CA ASP A 687 51.55 1.97 -64.27
C ASP A 687 51.87 1.05 -65.48
N LYS A 688 53.11 0.55 -65.53
CA LYS A 688 53.66 -0.32 -66.60
C LYS A 688 53.70 0.29 -68.01
N ASN A 689 53.31 1.56 -68.19
CA ASN A 689 53.35 2.28 -69.45
C ASN A 689 54.53 3.26 -69.47
N LYS A 690 55.14 3.48 -70.63
CA LYS A 690 56.19 4.49 -70.82
C LYS A 690 55.58 5.78 -71.35
N TYR A 691 56.08 6.91 -70.87
CA TYR A 691 55.69 8.26 -71.29
C TYR A 691 56.95 9.09 -71.52
N TYR A 692 56.79 10.22 -72.22
CA TYR A 692 57.86 11.20 -72.40
C TYR A 692 57.36 12.59 -72.01
N LEU A 693 58.14 13.31 -71.22
CA LEU A 693 57.89 14.70 -70.85
C LEU A 693 58.88 15.59 -71.62
N ASN A 694 58.38 16.66 -72.23
CA ASN A 694 59.20 17.65 -72.94
C ASN A 694 60.11 18.40 -71.95
N ASP A 695 61.03 19.23 -72.48
CA ASP A 695 61.96 20.02 -71.64
C ASP A 695 61.26 21.03 -70.73
N ASP A 696 60.03 21.43 -71.07
CA ASP A 696 59.14 22.26 -70.24
C ASP A 696 58.29 21.44 -69.26
N GLY A 697 58.49 20.12 -69.19
CA GLY A 697 57.79 19.17 -68.32
C GLY A 697 56.46 18.66 -68.86
N THR A 698 55.98 19.20 -70.00
CA THR A 698 54.68 18.81 -70.54
C THR A 698 54.71 17.40 -71.14
N MET A 699 53.66 16.62 -70.94
CA MET A 699 53.51 15.28 -71.48
C MET A 699 53.46 15.31 -73.01
N LYS A 700 54.27 14.47 -73.64
CA LYS A 700 54.28 14.25 -75.10
C LYS A 700 53.10 13.36 -75.50
N ASN A 701 52.36 13.81 -76.50
CA ASN A 701 51.48 12.97 -77.31
C ASN A 701 51.95 13.01 -78.78
N GLY A 702 51.53 12.02 -79.56
CA GLY A 702 51.91 11.90 -80.97
C GLY A 702 53.38 11.53 -81.18
N TRP A 703 53.97 12.03 -82.27
CA TRP A 703 55.31 11.63 -82.72
C TRP A 703 56.45 12.29 -81.92
N LEU A 704 57.46 11.50 -81.58
CA LEU A 704 58.72 11.96 -80.99
C LEU A 704 59.90 11.38 -81.77
N TYR A 705 60.80 12.26 -82.21
CA TYR A 705 62.11 11.85 -82.73
C TYR A 705 63.20 12.19 -81.72
N ASN A 706 63.94 11.19 -81.25
CA ASN A 706 65.00 11.40 -80.26
C ASN A 706 66.40 11.63 -80.87
N GLY A 707 66.48 11.94 -82.17
CA GLY A 707 67.74 12.08 -82.91
C GLY A 707 68.25 10.78 -83.55
N ARG A 708 67.65 9.62 -83.24
CA ARG A 708 68.05 8.32 -83.80
C ARG A 708 66.88 7.49 -84.32
N VAL A 709 65.77 7.45 -83.59
CA VAL A 709 64.58 6.65 -83.91
C VAL A 709 63.31 7.43 -83.57
N TRP A 710 62.21 7.08 -84.25
CA TRP A 710 60.88 7.63 -83.96
C TRP A 710 60.15 6.78 -82.92
N TYR A 711 59.37 7.44 -82.07
CA TYR A 711 58.41 6.87 -81.14
C TYR A 711 57.05 7.53 -81.38
N TYR A 712 55.98 6.85 -80.98
CA TYR A 712 54.64 7.40 -81.01
C TYR A 712 53.93 7.20 -79.66
N PHE A 713 53.24 8.24 -79.21
CA PHE A 713 52.44 8.25 -77.99
C PHE A 713 50.98 8.51 -78.36
N ASP A 714 50.05 7.80 -77.71
CA ASP A 714 48.62 8.05 -77.92
C ASP A 714 48.15 9.37 -77.30
N ASP A 715 46.86 9.68 -77.41
CA ASP A 715 46.27 10.91 -76.86
C ASP A 715 46.38 10.99 -75.33
N ALA A 716 46.51 9.84 -74.65
CA ALA A 716 46.77 9.74 -73.21
C ALA A 716 48.27 9.75 -72.88
N GLY A 717 49.14 9.94 -73.88
CA GLY A 717 50.59 10.00 -73.74
C GLY A 717 51.29 8.66 -73.56
N LYS A 718 50.59 7.53 -73.72
CA LYS A 718 51.20 6.20 -73.57
C LYS A 718 51.99 5.84 -74.81
N MET A 719 53.24 5.45 -74.63
CA MET A 719 54.12 4.99 -75.71
C MET A 719 53.56 3.71 -76.31
N LYS A 720 53.43 3.69 -77.64
CA LYS A 720 52.89 2.56 -78.38
C LYS A 720 53.98 1.57 -78.78
N THR A 721 53.62 0.28 -78.81
CA THR A 721 54.45 -0.85 -79.23
C THR A 721 53.63 -1.75 -80.15
N GLY A 722 54.27 -2.54 -81.00
CA GLY A 722 53.60 -3.38 -81.99
C GLY A 722 53.08 -2.59 -83.19
N TRP A 723 52.07 -3.15 -83.87
CA TRP A 723 51.43 -2.55 -85.03
C TRP A 723 50.43 -1.47 -84.63
N GLU A 724 50.53 -0.29 -85.24
CA GLU A 724 49.62 0.84 -84.99
C GLU A 724 49.27 1.58 -86.28
N THR A 725 48.00 1.95 -86.41
CA THR A 725 47.50 2.76 -87.53
C THR A 725 47.41 4.23 -87.12
N ILE A 726 48.22 5.07 -87.72
CA ILE A 726 48.32 6.50 -87.39
C ILE A 726 48.01 7.31 -88.64
N GLN A 727 46.93 8.10 -88.61
CA GLN A 727 46.44 8.89 -89.75
C GLN A 727 46.31 8.08 -91.06
N GLY A 728 45.86 6.81 -90.96
CA GLY A 728 45.62 5.93 -92.10
C GLY A 728 46.84 5.17 -92.63
N LYS A 729 48.02 5.30 -92.01
CA LYS A 729 49.24 4.53 -92.35
C LYS A 729 49.61 3.58 -91.21
N ASN A 730 50.15 2.41 -91.55
CA ASN A 730 50.52 1.41 -90.54
C ASN A 730 52.00 1.46 -90.21
N TYR A 731 52.30 1.62 -88.93
CA TYR A 731 53.65 1.66 -88.39
C TYR A 731 53.86 0.47 -87.46
N TYR A 732 55.09 -0.05 -87.43
CA TYR A 732 55.48 -1.07 -86.46
C TYR A 732 56.54 -0.52 -85.51
N PHE A 733 56.25 -0.63 -84.21
CA PHE A 733 57.14 -0.25 -83.11
C PHE A 733 57.61 -1.51 -82.39
N ASP A 734 58.91 -1.63 -82.07
CA ASP A 734 59.39 -2.77 -81.30
C ASP A 734 58.93 -2.74 -79.83
N ASN A 735 59.30 -3.74 -79.03
CA ASN A 735 58.96 -3.81 -77.60
C ASN A 735 59.52 -2.65 -76.76
N ASN A 736 60.49 -1.89 -77.29
CA ASN A 736 61.01 -0.67 -76.67
C ASN A 736 60.35 0.61 -77.22
N GLY A 737 59.38 0.47 -78.12
CA GLY A 737 58.63 1.56 -78.76
C GLY A 737 59.35 2.21 -79.94
N ALA A 738 60.51 1.69 -80.36
CA ALA A 738 61.25 2.28 -81.47
C ALA A 738 60.63 1.85 -82.81
N MET A 739 60.26 2.82 -83.64
CA MET A 739 59.71 2.61 -84.97
C MET A 739 60.73 1.89 -85.86
N LYS A 740 60.30 0.83 -86.54
CA LYS A 740 61.12 0.08 -87.47
C LYS A 740 60.81 0.45 -88.92
N THR A 741 61.84 0.42 -89.74
CA THR A 741 61.78 0.66 -91.19
C THR A 741 62.56 -0.44 -91.90
N GLY A 742 62.31 -0.63 -93.19
CA GLY A 742 62.93 -1.68 -93.99
C GLY A 742 62.26 -3.06 -93.88
N MET A 743 62.97 -4.09 -94.34
CA MET A 743 62.48 -5.47 -94.37
C MET A 743 62.64 -6.12 -93.00
N MET A 744 61.56 -6.62 -92.39
CA MET A 744 61.59 -7.33 -91.11
C MET A 744 60.79 -8.62 -91.14
N PHE A 745 61.18 -9.61 -90.34
CA PHE A 745 60.42 -10.84 -90.14
C PHE A 745 59.53 -10.71 -88.91
N LEU A 746 58.21 -10.62 -89.12
CA LEU A 746 57.19 -10.43 -88.08
C LEU A 746 56.04 -11.41 -88.31
N ASP A 747 55.47 -11.97 -87.23
CA ASP A 747 54.31 -12.89 -87.29
C ASP A 747 54.47 -14.04 -88.30
N GLY A 748 55.69 -14.57 -88.43
CA GLY A 748 56.01 -15.69 -89.32
C GLY A 748 56.23 -15.33 -90.80
N LYS A 749 56.28 -14.04 -91.18
CA LYS A 749 56.50 -13.59 -92.57
C LYS A 749 57.42 -12.36 -92.68
N TRP A 750 58.10 -12.21 -93.83
CA TRP A 750 58.85 -11.01 -94.17
C TRP A 750 57.92 -9.88 -94.61
N ILE A 751 58.01 -8.71 -94.00
CA ILE A 751 57.21 -7.51 -94.26
C ILE A 751 58.14 -6.33 -94.53
N ASN A 752 57.90 -5.57 -95.60
CA ASN A 752 58.63 -4.34 -95.91
C ASN A 752 57.89 -3.13 -95.33
N LEU A 753 58.48 -2.51 -94.31
CA LEU A 753 57.90 -1.40 -93.55
C LEU A 753 58.11 -0.02 -94.22
N ASN A 754 58.76 0.03 -95.39
CA ASN A 754 58.99 1.30 -96.10
C ASN A 754 57.81 1.72 -97.00
N ASN A 755 56.78 0.87 -97.18
CA ASN A 755 55.68 1.03 -98.15
C ASN A 755 54.27 0.85 -97.55
N ILE A 756 54.06 1.09 -96.24
CA ILE A 756 52.77 0.87 -95.54
C ILE A 756 52.40 2.08 -94.67
#